data_AF-A0A8H7TSE8-F1
#
_entry.id   AF-A0A8H7TSE8-F1
#
_cell.length_a   1.000
_cell.length_b   1.000
_cell.length_c   1.000
_cell.angle_alpha   90.00
_cell.angle_beta   90.00
_cell.angle_gamma   90.00
#
_symmetry.space_group_name_H-M   'P 1'
#
loop_
_entity.id
_entity.type
_entity.pdbx_description
1 polymer ?
#
loop_
_entity_poly.entity_id
_entity_poly.type
_entity_poly.pdbx_seq_one_letter_code
_entity_poly.pdbx_strand_id
1 'polypeptide(L)'
;MAYNNAPSPNEMVVDTGDYLDVDNDPEKDPVAIISPENLDQEADQLQDLPVADDYEAMKEIVLPPLLDEPNIIDDYVDNWTVTNWRNLGKREHGPVFQAGGYPWRILLFPHGNNIDQCSIYLEHGFEPNEVPENWSACVQFGLVLWNPNDPSIYIHHSAHHRFTKEEGDWGFTRFVEHRRMFNVPWEGGTRPLCENDTANITAYLRFVEDETGVLWHNFSNYDSKKETGYVGLKNQGATCYLNSLLQSLYFTNAFRQAIYEIPTEGDQSKQNSAYTLQRLFYQLQTSEQAVGTNELTKSFGWETRHIFEQQDVQELSRKLMERMEEKMKGTKAETVLPEMFSGKIKTYISCINVDYESSRIEDFWDIQLNVSGNKSLLDSFKDYIQVEKMEGENQYFAGDQHKLQDANKGVIFTSFPDVLHLQLKRFEYDIQRDMMMKINDRYEFPETFDAAPYLVEDADKSEPWIYQLHGVLVHSGDLNAGHYYAFIKPGKDGWFYKYDDDKVTKATLREVLEENFGGEYRTLNGYPRAPLQKKAPIIRQNSAYMLVYIRQSRVEKILRPVTQDAAPKHLQDRFEEETALKEARAKEQKEAHLYMMAKVVTPESFKNYGGTDMCSFESNPDTDVAAPKSYRIRRSMTMEEFSAQIAADIGQDPKRIRLWLMVNRQNRTVRPDQPIMDLTPTVEEIYARSAAHRDSALRLWVEVPMRSRRMEMSPGRHSKASQMALSLKATSYSSCSNTLMSKPKHSTA
;
A
#
# COMPACT_ATOMS: atom_id res chain seq x y z
N MET A 1 3.83 -55.89 15.27
CA MET A 1 4.69 -54.69 15.36
C MET A 1 3.81 -53.56 15.83
N ALA A 2 3.86 -53.29 17.13
CA ALA A 2 3.13 -52.23 17.80
C ALA A 2 4.14 -51.51 18.70
N TYR A 3 4.05 -50.19 18.85
CA TYR A 3 3.83 -49.53 20.15
C TYR A 3 3.95 -48.00 20.02
N ASN A 4 3.01 -47.33 20.70
CA ASN A 4 2.88 -45.91 21.01
C ASN A 4 4.17 -45.26 21.54
N ASN A 5 4.33 -43.94 21.33
CA ASN A 5 4.51 -42.97 22.42
C ASN A 5 4.60 -41.52 21.90
N ALA A 6 3.67 -40.68 22.35
CA ALA A 6 3.96 -39.29 22.76
C ALA A 6 4.22 -39.32 24.29
N PRO A 7 4.96 -38.38 24.91
CA PRO A 7 4.60 -36.96 24.94
C PRO A 7 5.77 -35.95 24.87
N SER A 8 5.43 -34.69 24.57
CA SER A 8 6.21 -33.46 24.79
C SER A 8 6.42 -33.20 26.31
N PRO A 9 7.42 -32.42 26.79
CA PRO A 9 7.31 -30.94 26.81
C PRO A 9 8.64 -30.12 26.80
N ASN A 10 8.52 -28.83 26.42
CA ASN A 10 9.37 -27.68 26.81
C ASN A 10 10.83 -27.66 26.29
N GLU A 11 11.45 -26.60 25.77
CA GLU A 11 11.30 -25.13 25.83
C GLU A 11 11.67 -24.59 24.44
N MET A 12 10.79 -23.83 23.79
CA MET A 12 11.21 -22.91 22.73
C MET A 12 11.06 -21.51 23.29
N VAL A 13 12.20 -21.04 23.80
CA VAL A 13 12.43 -19.66 24.18
C VAL A 13 12.13 -18.80 22.97
N VAL A 14 11.14 -17.94 23.16
CA VAL A 14 10.84 -16.79 22.32
C VAL A 14 12.09 -15.92 22.30
N ASP A 15 12.73 -15.78 21.15
CA ASP A 15 13.46 -14.54 20.88
C ASP A 15 13.11 -14.00 19.50
N THR A 16 12.74 -12.74 19.59
CA THR A 16 12.29 -11.79 18.60
C THR A 16 13.38 -11.45 17.61
N GLY A 17 13.00 -11.43 16.33
CA GLY A 17 13.86 -11.00 15.24
C GLY A 17 13.04 -10.92 13.95
N ASP A 18 12.05 -10.03 13.94
CA ASP A 18 11.36 -9.60 12.72
C ASP A 18 12.38 -8.91 11.79
N TYR A 19 13.06 -9.72 10.99
CA TYR A 19 13.61 -9.37 9.69
C TYR A 19 13.13 -10.47 8.73
N LEU A 20 11.85 -10.41 8.39
CA LEU A 20 11.42 -10.90 7.09
C LEU A 20 11.86 -9.81 6.11
N ASP A 21 13.06 -10.00 5.54
CA ASP A 21 13.41 -9.46 4.23
C ASP A 21 12.41 -10.05 3.24
N VAL A 22 11.22 -9.45 3.19
CA VAL A 22 10.43 -9.43 1.98
C VAL A 22 11.21 -8.47 1.09
N ASP A 23 11.89 -9.02 0.09
CA ASP A 23 12.48 -8.25 -1.00
C ASP A 23 11.39 -7.30 -1.50
N ASN A 24 11.47 -6.05 -1.05
CA ASN A 24 10.71 -4.94 -1.59
C ASN A 24 11.45 -4.56 -2.88
N ASP A 25 11.44 -5.48 -3.85
CA ASP A 25 11.65 -5.13 -5.24
C ASP A 25 10.57 -4.07 -5.51
N PRO A 26 10.92 -2.81 -5.80
CA PRO A 26 9.91 -1.91 -6.34
C PRO A 26 9.34 -2.65 -7.54
N GLU A 27 8.03 -2.92 -7.52
CA GLU A 27 7.32 -3.41 -8.68
C GLU A 27 7.88 -2.63 -9.86
N LYS A 28 8.62 -3.32 -10.74
CA LYS A 28 9.00 -2.72 -12.01
C LYS A 28 7.67 -2.29 -12.60
N ASP A 29 7.50 -0.98 -12.69
CA ASP A 29 6.37 -0.36 -13.34
C ASP A 29 6.07 -1.14 -14.62
N PRO A 30 4.80 -1.25 -15.01
CA PRO A 30 4.50 -1.69 -16.36
C PRO A 30 5.13 -0.66 -17.30
N VAL A 31 6.36 -0.93 -17.75
CA VAL A 31 6.81 -0.52 -19.08
C VAL A 31 5.64 -0.91 -19.96
N ALA A 32 5.04 0.05 -20.65
CA ALA A 32 3.96 -0.25 -21.58
C ALA A 32 4.50 -1.27 -22.60
N ILE A 33 4.26 -2.56 -22.34
CA ILE A 33 4.52 -3.64 -23.28
C ILE A 33 3.31 -3.60 -24.21
N ILE A 34 3.42 -2.76 -25.23
CA ILE A 34 2.55 -2.84 -26.39
C ILE A 34 3.05 -4.02 -27.20
N SER A 35 2.25 -5.09 -27.24
CA SER A 35 2.47 -6.21 -28.16
C SER A 35 2.49 -5.70 -29.61
N PRO A 36 3.46 -6.11 -30.45
CA PRO A 36 3.52 -5.67 -31.85
C PRO A 36 2.35 -6.18 -32.72
N GLU A 37 1.48 -7.02 -32.18
CA GLU A 37 0.46 -7.75 -32.95
C GLU A 37 -0.79 -6.93 -33.30
N ASN A 38 -0.91 -5.69 -32.81
CA ASN A 38 -2.01 -4.80 -33.20
C ASN A 38 -1.74 -3.98 -34.48
N LEU A 39 -0.57 -4.13 -35.12
CA LEU A 39 -0.22 -3.34 -36.31
C LEU A 39 -0.72 -3.94 -37.65
N ASP A 40 -1.18 -5.19 -37.68
CA ASP A 40 -1.45 -5.89 -38.95
C ASP A 40 -2.96 -6.09 -39.28
N GLN A 41 -3.89 -5.49 -38.54
CA GLN A 41 -5.34 -5.66 -38.78
C GLN A 41 -6.11 -4.36 -39.10
N GLU A 42 -5.44 -3.23 -39.31
CA GLU A 42 -6.06 -1.95 -39.68
C GLU A 42 -6.07 -1.68 -41.20
N ALA A 43 -5.96 -2.71 -42.05
CA ALA A 43 -5.89 -2.52 -43.51
C ALA A 43 -7.24 -2.31 -44.22
N ASP A 44 -8.38 -2.41 -43.52
CA ASP A 44 -9.72 -2.46 -44.16
C ASP A 44 -10.71 -1.34 -43.78
N GLN A 45 -10.24 -0.21 -43.22
CA GLN A 45 -11.07 0.99 -42.99
C GLN A 45 -10.41 2.28 -43.52
N LEU A 46 -10.07 2.30 -44.82
CA LEU A 46 -9.57 3.48 -45.53
C LEU A 46 -10.72 4.37 -46.06
N GLN A 47 -11.60 4.82 -45.18
CA GLN A 47 -12.50 5.95 -45.48
C GLN A 47 -12.47 6.95 -44.33
N ASP A 48 -11.77 8.06 -44.59
CA ASP A 48 -11.75 9.34 -43.86
C ASP A 48 -11.02 9.39 -42.51
N LEU A 49 -9.73 9.02 -42.46
CA LEU A 49 -8.84 9.50 -41.39
C LEU A 49 -8.53 11.00 -41.61
N PRO A 50 -8.59 11.85 -40.58
CA PRO A 50 -8.31 13.27 -40.70
C PRO A 50 -6.83 13.52 -40.98
N VAL A 51 -6.56 14.58 -41.72
CA VAL A 51 -5.21 15.05 -42.04
C VAL A 51 -4.62 15.82 -40.84
N ALA A 52 -3.30 15.74 -40.64
CA ALA A 52 -2.64 16.28 -39.45
C ALA A 52 -2.64 17.82 -39.34
N ASP A 53 -2.97 18.53 -40.41
CA ASP A 53 -3.17 19.98 -40.45
C ASP A 53 -4.62 20.40 -40.10
N ASP A 54 -5.55 19.45 -40.03
CA ASP A 54 -6.88 19.65 -39.43
C ASP A 54 -6.79 19.42 -37.91
N TYR A 55 -6.41 20.48 -37.20
CA TYR A 55 -6.23 20.43 -35.76
C TYR A 55 -7.51 20.08 -35.00
N GLU A 56 -8.70 20.43 -35.50
CA GLU A 56 -9.96 20.14 -34.82
C GLU A 56 -10.31 18.66 -34.92
N ALA A 57 -10.23 18.08 -36.13
CA ALA A 57 -10.50 16.67 -36.34
C ALA A 57 -9.44 15.76 -35.70
N MET A 58 -8.16 16.16 -35.75
CA MET A 58 -7.07 15.39 -35.12
C MET A 58 -7.17 15.40 -33.60
N LYS A 59 -7.67 16.49 -33.00
CA LYS A 59 -7.89 16.60 -31.55
C LYS A 59 -8.87 15.54 -31.03
N GLU A 60 -9.91 15.20 -31.77
CA GLU A 60 -10.89 14.17 -31.36
C GLU A 60 -10.27 12.78 -31.29
N ILE A 61 -9.28 12.50 -32.14
CA ILE A 61 -8.54 11.23 -32.15
C ILE A 61 -7.48 11.21 -31.03
N VAL A 62 -6.71 12.29 -30.92
CA VAL A 62 -5.53 12.35 -30.05
C VAL A 62 -5.92 12.58 -28.59
N LEU A 63 -7.03 13.25 -28.32
CA LEU A 63 -7.54 13.48 -26.97
C LEU A 63 -8.89 12.78 -26.77
N PRO A 64 -8.91 11.44 -26.68
CA PRO A 64 -10.15 10.69 -26.51
C PRO A 64 -10.84 11.09 -25.20
N PRO A 65 -12.18 11.01 -25.14
CA PRO A 65 -12.93 11.36 -23.95
C PRO A 65 -12.51 10.47 -22.77
N LEU A 66 -12.05 11.09 -21.70
CA LEU A 66 -11.65 10.43 -20.46
C LEU A 66 -12.84 9.64 -19.89
N LEU A 67 -12.56 8.45 -19.36
CA LEU A 67 -13.58 7.56 -18.74
C LEU A 67 -14.35 8.28 -17.63
N ASP A 68 -13.63 9.11 -16.91
CA ASP A 68 -14.10 9.84 -15.74
C ASP A 68 -14.55 11.25 -16.12
N GLU A 69 -14.78 11.56 -17.40
CA GLU A 69 -15.26 12.86 -17.92
C GLU A 69 -15.08 14.06 -16.96
N PRO A 70 -13.83 14.36 -16.56
CA PRO A 70 -13.57 15.32 -15.50
C PRO A 70 -13.75 16.73 -16.04
N ASN A 71 -13.83 17.71 -15.15
CA ASN A 71 -14.04 19.09 -15.57
C ASN A 71 -12.82 19.57 -16.39
N ILE A 72 -13.04 19.89 -17.66
CA ILE A 72 -11.98 20.32 -18.58
C ILE A 72 -11.81 21.82 -18.41
N ILE A 73 -10.60 22.24 -18.04
CA ILE A 73 -10.27 23.65 -17.85
C ILE A 73 -10.09 24.31 -19.22
N ASP A 74 -9.23 23.72 -20.06
CA ASP A 74 -8.85 24.28 -21.35
C ASP A 74 -8.26 23.19 -22.26
N ASP A 75 -8.39 23.38 -23.57
CA ASP A 75 -7.76 22.56 -24.58
C ASP A 75 -6.86 23.44 -25.45
N TYR A 76 -5.60 23.06 -25.62
CA TYR A 76 -4.59 23.85 -26.33
C TYR A 76 -3.88 23.00 -27.38
N VAL A 77 -3.48 23.63 -28.49
CA VAL A 77 -2.72 22.99 -29.56
C VAL A 77 -1.52 23.86 -29.92
N ASP A 78 -0.32 23.29 -29.88
CA ASP A 78 0.92 23.93 -30.32
C ASP A 78 1.58 23.13 -31.44
N ASN A 79 2.17 23.80 -32.43
CA ASN A 79 2.88 23.13 -33.52
C ASN A 79 4.32 23.64 -33.65
N TRP A 80 5.26 22.71 -33.60
CA TRP A 80 6.68 22.96 -33.75
C TRP A 80 7.23 22.33 -35.05
N THR A 81 7.74 23.18 -35.93
CA THR A 81 8.46 22.73 -37.13
C THR A 81 9.93 22.47 -36.81
N VAL A 82 10.34 21.21 -36.92
CA VAL A 82 11.72 20.77 -36.73
C VAL A 82 12.42 20.76 -38.09
N THR A 83 13.51 21.52 -38.20
CA THR A 83 14.35 21.57 -39.41
C THR A 83 15.72 20.99 -39.17
N ASN A 84 16.36 20.48 -40.22
CA ASN A 84 17.72 19.95 -40.18
C ASN A 84 17.86 18.72 -39.24
N TRP A 85 16.86 17.83 -39.25
CA TRP A 85 16.68 16.73 -38.27
C TRP A 85 17.94 15.89 -38.05
N ARG A 86 18.66 15.54 -39.12
CA ARG A 86 19.85 14.66 -39.06
C ARG A 86 21.07 15.28 -38.38
N ASN A 87 21.11 16.61 -38.24
CA ASN A 87 22.21 17.34 -37.61
C ASN A 87 21.87 17.85 -36.21
N LEU A 88 20.69 17.49 -35.68
CA LEU A 88 20.29 17.86 -34.32
C LEU A 88 21.16 17.16 -33.28
N GLY A 89 21.25 17.77 -32.09
CA GLY A 89 21.97 17.21 -30.97
C GLY A 89 21.29 15.98 -30.36
N LYS A 90 21.87 15.46 -29.27
CA LYS A 90 21.28 14.33 -28.52
C LYS A 90 19.93 14.71 -27.88
N ARG A 91 19.75 15.97 -27.48
CA ARG A 91 18.58 16.52 -26.79
C ARG A 91 18.30 17.91 -27.36
N GLU A 92 17.07 18.16 -27.77
CA GLU A 92 16.61 19.44 -28.31
C GLU A 92 15.33 19.88 -27.61
N HIS A 93 15.17 21.19 -27.44
CA HIS A 93 13.98 21.80 -26.84
C HIS A 93 13.23 22.62 -27.89
N GLY A 94 11.92 22.38 -28.00
CA GLY A 94 11.02 23.21 -28.79
C GLY A 94 10.79 24.59 -28.16
N PRO A 95 10.10 25.49 -28.88
CA PRO A 95 9.72 26.79 -28.34
C PRO A 95 8.80 26.64 -27.12
N VAL A 96 8.94 27.55 -26.15
CA VAL A 96 8.06 27.59 -24.98
C VAL A 96 6.75 28.26 -25.36
N PHE A 97 5.63 27.61 -25.05
CA PHE A 97 4.28 28.13 -25.25
C PHE A 97 3.50 28.16 -23.93
N GLN A 98 2.45 28.97 -23.85
CA GLN A 98 1.63 29.15 -22.65
C GLN A 98 0.29 28.44 -22.81
N ALA A 99 0.00 27.48 -21.94
CA ALA A 99 -1.22 26.68 -22.00
C ALA A 99 -1.69 26.32 -20.58
N GLY A 100 -3.00 26.42 -20.32
CA GLY A 100 -3.58 26.16 -18.99
C GLY A 100 -3.03 27.04 -17.87
N GLY A 101 -2.51 28.23 -18.21
CA GLY A 101 -1.88 29.16 -17.26
C GLY A 101 -0.41 28.88 -16.93
N TYR A 102 0.22 27.91 -17.58
CA TYR A 102 1.61 27.51 -17.33
C TYR A 102 2.46 27.45 -18.62
N PRO A 103 3.79 27.62 -18.52
CA PRO A 103 4.69 27.42 -19.64
C PRO A 103 4.91 25.93 -19.93
N TRP A 104 4.92 25.55 -21.20
CA TRP A 104 5.15 24.19 -21.70
C TRP A 104 6.11 24.19 -22.88
N ARG A 105 6.78 23.07 -23.13
CA ARG A 105 7.64 22.87 -24.30
C ARG A 105 7.68 21.40 -24.70
N ILE A 106 8.03 21.15 -25.95
CA ILE A 106 8.29 19.80 -26.46
C ILE A 106 9.77 19.48 -26.26
N LEU A 107 10.07 18.33 -25.68
CA LEU A 107 11.41 17.80 -25.48
C LEU A 107 11.65 16.66 -26.48
N LEU A 108 12.63 16.83 -27.37
CA LEU A 108 12.93 15.90 -28.44
C LEU A 108 14.29 15.24 -28.25
N PHE A 109 14.33 13.92 -28.41
CA PHE A 109 15.56 13.13 -28.58
C PHE A 109 15.56 12.55 -30.00
N PRO A 110 16.13 13.28 -30.99
CA PRO A 110 16.05 12.92 -32.42
C PRO A 110 16.71 11.58 -32.75
N HIS A 111 17.69 11.18 -31.94
CA HIS A 111 18.43 9.92 -32.03
C HIS A 111 18.14 8.96 -30.87
N GLY A 112 17.12 9.28 -30.06
CA GLY A 112 16.64 8.47 -28.96
C GLY A 112 17.33 8.67 -27.61
N ASN A 113 16.56 8.34 -26.56
CA ASN A 113 17.01 8.39 -25.18
C ASN A 113 17.47 7.00 -24.71
N ASN A 114 18.73 6.65 -24.99
CA ASN A 114 19.34 5.33 -24.70
C ASN A 114 18.70 4.15 -25.48
N ILE A 115 17.91 4.43 -26.53
CA ILE A 115 17.27 3.48 -27.44
C ILE A 115 17.45 4.01 -28.88
N ASP A 116 17.53 3.13 -29.89
CA ASP A 116 17.67 3.50 -31.31
C ASP A 116 16.32 3.87 -31.98
N GLN A 117 15.52 4.71 -31.30
CA GLN A 117 14.22 5.20 -31.76
C GLN A 117 14.06 6.66 -31.34
N CYS A 118 13.37 7.46 -32.15
CA CYS A 118 13.05 8.84 -31.79
C CYS A 118 12.16 8.85 -30.54
N SER A 119 12.50 9.71 -29.58
CA SER A 119 11.71 9.89 -28.35
C SER A 119 11.20 11.32 -28.27
N ILE A 120 9.93 11.49 -27.92
CA ILE A 120 9.28 12.81 -27.81
C ILE A 120 8.56 12.87 -26.46
N TYR A 121 8.78 13.95 -25.72
CA TYR A 121 8.20 14.21 -24.41
C TYR A 121 7.57 15.60 -24.37
N LEU A 122 6.59 15.74 -23.50
CA LEU A 122 6.08 17.01 -23.04
C LEU A 122 6.80 17.38 -21.74
N GLU A 123 7.33 18.60 -21.66
CA GLU A 123 8.08 19.08 -20.50
C GLU A 123 7.54 20.45 -20.09
N HIS A 124 7.54 20.76 -18.80
CA HIS A 124 7.20 22.11 -18.36
C HIS A 124 8.25 23.13 -18.81
N GLY A 125 7.81 24.32 -19.20
CA GLY A 125 8.66 25.39 -19.70
C GLY A 125 9.20 26.33 -18.61
N PHE A 126 9.06 26.00 -17.33
CA PHE A 126 9.63 26.81 -16.24
C PHE A 126 11.16 26.86 -16.29
N GLU A 127 11.72 27.99 -15.86
CA GLU A 127 13.14 28.08 -15.57
C GLU A 127 13.50 27.19 -14.35
N PRO A 128 14.68 26.55 -14.29
CA PRO A 128 15.01 25.53 -13.29
C PRO A 128 14.84 25.94 -11.81
N ASN A 129 14.83 27.24 -11.51
CA ASN A 129 14.67 27.79 -10.15
C ASN A 129 13.32 28.48 -9.92
N GLU A 130 12.44 28.52 -10.92
CA GLU A 130 11.15 29.25 -10.87
C GLU A 130 9.94 28.32 -10.80
N VAL A 131 10.13 27.00 -10.73
CA VAL A 131 9.02 26.05 -10.53
C VAL A 131 8.43 26.25 -9.12
N PRO A 132 7.14 26.59 -8.99
CA PRO A 132 6.51 26.72 -7.68
C PRO A 132 6.54 25.39 -6.92
N GLU A 133 6.79 25.43 -5.60
CA GLU A 133 6.95 24.19 -4.80
C GLU A 133 5.70 23.31 -4.77
N ASN A 134 4.51 23.91 -4.83
CA ASN A 134 3.21 23.19 -4.84
C ASN A 134 2.56 23.19 -6.23
N TRP A 135 3.34 23.34 -7.29
CA TRP A 135 2.80 23.29 -8.64
C TRP A 135 2.49 21.85 -9.06
N SER A 136 1.26 21.63 -9.50
CA SER A 136 0.88 20.43 -10.22
C SER A 136 -0.13 20.73 -11.31
N ALA A 137 -0.02 20.04 -12.44
CA ALA A 137 -0.96 20.15 -13.56
C ALA A 137 -1.31 18.77 -14.09
N CYS A 138 -2.60 18.42 -14.07
CA CYS A 138 -3.11 17.20 -14.67
C CYS A 138 -3.42 17.47 -16.14
N VAL A 139 -2.64 16.86 -17.03
CA VAL A 139 -2.74 17.09 -18.48
C VAL A 139 -2.93 15.76 -19.20
N GLN A 140 -4.03 15.64 -19.94
CA GLN A 140 -4.14 14.66 -21.01
C GLN A 140 -3.48 15.28 -22.25
N PHE A 141 -2.52 14.60 -22.84
CA PHE A 141 -1.81 15.12 -24.00
C PHE A 141 -1.65 14.07 -25.08
N GLY A 142 -1.50 14.53 -26.31
CA GLY A 142 -0.97 13.68 -27.35
C GLY A 142 -0.07 14.45 -28.30
N LEU A 143 0.90 13.72 -28.82
CA LEU A 143 1.98 14.24 -29.64
C LEU A 143 1.82 13.62 -31.02
N VAL A 144 1.77 14.45 -32.05
CA VAL A 144 1.61 14.04 -33.45
C VAL A 144 2.83 14.49 -34.24
N LEU A 145 3.55 13.56 -34.81
CA LEU A 145 4.66 13.82 -35.74
C LEU A 145 4.16 13.60 -37.16
N TRP A 146 4.30 14.60 -38.04
CA TRP A 146 3.72 14.57 -39.38
C TRP A 146 4.58 15.28 -40.43
N ASN A 147 4.36 14.94 -41.71
CA ASN A 147 5.10 15.53 -42.83
C ASN A 147 4.47 16.87 -43.27
N PRO A 148 5.19 18.01 -43.20
CA PRO A 148 4.66 19.32 -43.59
C PRO A 148 4.25 19.43 -45.07
N ASN A 149 4.77 18.59 -45.96
CA ASN A 149 4.43 18.59 -47.38
C ASN A 149 3.27 17.65 -47.72
N ASP A 150 2.95 16.72 -46.82
CA ASP A 150 1.86 15.76 -46.96
C ASP A 150 1.26 15.45 -45.57
N PRO A 151 0.29 16.25 -45.11
CA PRO A 151 -0.31 16.12 -43.78
C PRO A 151 -1.07 14.80 -43.56
N SER A 152 -1.31 14.00 -44.60
CA SER A 152 -1.88 12.66 -44.44
C SER A 152 -0.89 11.65 -43.83
N ILE A 153 0.41 11.97 -43.84
CA ILE A 153 1.47 11.13 -43.30
C ILE A 153 1.78 11.58 -41.88
N TYR A 154 1.28 10.85 -40.90
CA TYR A 154 1.50 11.14 -39.48
C TYR A 154 1.60 9.90 -38.61
N ILE A 155 2.16 10.06 -37.42
CA ILE A 155 2.11 9.10 -36.32
C ILE A 155 1.80 9.85 -35.04
N HIS A 156 0.97 9.29 -34.18
CA HIS A 156 0.56 9.93 -32.94
C HIS A 156 0.60 8.96 -31.76
N HIS A 157 0.86 9.52 -30.58
CA HIS A 157 0.72 8.82 -29.31
C HIS A 157 0.07 9.75 -28.29
N SER A 158 -0.78 9.19 -27.44
CA SER A 158 -1.54 9.92 -26.43
C SER A 158 -1.33 9.32 -25.04
N ALA A 159 -1.30 10.17 -24.03
CA ALA A 159 -1.12 9.82 -22.63
C ALA A 159 -1.86 10.82 -21.73
N HIS A 160 -1.95 10.51 -20.44
CA HIS A 160 -2.37 11.43 -19.41
C HIS A 160 -1.37 11.34 -18.25
N HIS A 161 -1.06 12.48 -17.63
CA HIS A 161 -0.08 12.53 -16.56
C HIS A 161 -0.31 13.74 -15.65
N ARG A 162 0.12 13.62 -14.39
CA ARG A 162 0.19 14.73 -13.44
C ARG A 162 1.62 15.25 -13.38
N PHE A 163 1.85 16.39 -14.02
CA PHE A 163 3.15 17.06 -13.96
C PHE A 163 3.32 17.73 -12.61
N THR A 164 4.51 17.57 -12.02
CA THR A 164 4.90 18.18 -10.74
C THR A 164 6.31 18.74 -10.85
N LYS A 165 6.83 19.34 -9.77
CA LYS A 165 8.23 19.77 -9.71
C LYS A 165 9.23 18.60 -9.78
N GLU A 166 8.85 17.43 -9.25
CA GLU A 166 9.69 16.22 -9.27
C GLU A 166 9.59 15.50 -10.62
N GLU A 167 8.38 15.43 -11.18
CA GLU A 167 8.07 14.83 -12.48
C GLU A 167 7.73 15.93 -13.49
N GLY A 168 8.77 16.59 -13.99
CA GLY A 168 8.63 17.76 -14.87
C GLY A 168 8.48 17.46 -16.35
N ASP A 169 8.74 16.21 -16.76
CA ASP A 169 8.60 15.74 -18.14
C ASP A 169 7.96 14.34 -18.19
N TRP A 170 7.12 14.13 -19.21
CA TRP A 170 6.46 12.85 -19.47
C TRP A 170 6.26 12.65 -20.97
N GLY A 171 6.37 11.41 -21.43
CA GLY A 171 6.27 11.14 -22.86
C GLY A 171 6.68 9.73 -23.26
N PHE A 172 7.15 9.61 -24.50
CA PHE A 172 7.32 8.32 -25.15
C PHE A 172 8.79 8.12 -25.54
N THR A 173 9.45 7.19 -24.83
CA THR A 173 10.81 6.73 -25.17
C THR A 173 10.87 6.08 -26.56
N ARG A 174 9.80 5.38 -26.94
CA ARG A 174 9.65 4.64 -28.19
C ARG A 174 8.54 5.26 -29.05
N PHE A 175 8.80 6.43 -29.63
CA PHE A 175 7.79 7.14 -30.41
C PHE A 175 7.78 6.68 -31.88
N VAL A 176 8.92 6.73 -32.56
CA VAL A 176 9.03 6.22 -33.95
C VAL A 176 10.42 5.67 -34.24
N GLU A 177 10.49 4.57 -35.00
CA GLU A 177 11.77 4.02 -35.47
C GLU A 177 12.44 4.94 -36.49
N HIS A 178 13.75 5.19 -36.32
CA HIS A 178 14.51 6.04 -37.25
C HIS A 178 14.43 5.55 -38.70
N ARG A 179 14.50 4.23 -38.90
CA ARG A 179 14.41 3.65 -40.25
C ARG A 179 13.08 3.97 -40.89
N ARG A 180 11.97 3.83 -40.16
CA ARG A 180 10.62 4.15 -40.65
C ARG A 180 10.51 5.62 -41.04
N MET A 181 11.05 6.52 -40.24
CA MET A 181 10.91 7.96 -40.42
C MET A 181 11.48 8.48 -41.76
N PHE A 182 12.59 7.90 -42.24
CA PHE A 182 13.29 8.35 -43.45
C PHE A 182 13.13 7.43 -44.66
N ASN A 183 12.55 6.24 -44.49
CA ASN A 183 12.38 5.28 -45.59
C ASN A 183 11.12 5.57 -46.42
N VAL A 184 11.22 5.29 -47.72
CA VAL A 184 10.09 5.22 -48.66
C VAL A 184 9.92 3.74 -49.05
N PRO A 185 8.69 3.19 -49.08
CA PRO A 185 7.40 3.83 -48.85
C PRO A 185 6.98 3.87 -47.36
N TRP A 186 6.48 5.00 -46.87
CA TRP A 186 5.76 5.05 -45.60
C TRP A 186 4.35 4.48 -45.82
N GLU A 187 4.05 3.33 -45.22
CA GLU A 187 2.71 2.69 -45.25
C GLU A 187 2.07 2.60 -46.65
N GLY A 188 2.90 2.33 -47.67
CA GLY A 188 2.45 2.21 -49.07
C GLY A 188 2.36 3.52 -49.86
N GLY A 189 2.71 4.66 -49.25
CA GLY A 189 2.78 5.98 -49.89
C GLY A 189 4.03 6.23 -50.73
N THR A 190 4.10 7.40 -51.38
CA THR A 190 5.23 7.80 -52.25
C THR A 190 6.28 8.67 -51.55
N ARG A 191 6.03 9.10 -50.31
CA ARG A 191 6.85 10.03 -49.54
C ARG A 191 7.20 9.44 -48.15
N PRO A 192 8.35 9.84 -47.55
CA PRO A 192 8.68 9.49 -46.17
C PRO A 192 7.99 10.45 -45.17
N LEU A 193 8.02 10.11 -43.87
CA LEU A 193 7.50 10.98 -42.80
C LEU A 193 8.37 12.24 -42.61
N CYS A 194 9.70 12.08 -42.63
CA CYS A 194 10.62 13.22 -42.62
C CYS A 194 11.14 13.47 -44.03
N GLU A 195 10.59 14.50 -44.68
CA GLU A 195 10.97 14.93 -46.04
C GLU A 195 11.83 16.19 -45.95
N ASN A 196 12.90 16.25 -46.75
CA ASN A 196 13.88 17.37 -46.76
C ASN A 196 14.52 17.67 -45.39
N ASP A 197 14.71 16.66 -44.55
CA ASP A 197 15.18 16.81 -43.16
C ASP A 197 14.28 17.75 -42.31
N THR A 198 13.00 17.82 -42.66
CA THR A 198 11.96 18.59 -41.96
C THR A 198 10.79 17.71 -41.54
N ALA A 199 10.24 17.95 -40.35
CA ALA A 199 9.01 17.33 -39.85
C ALA A 199 8.33 18.27 -38.85
N ASN A 200 7.01 18.18 -38.73
CA ASN A 200 6.24 18.94 -37.74
C ASN A 200 5.86 18.05 -36.56
N ILE A 201 5.94 18.62 -35.35
CA ILE A 201 5.46 17.99 -34.11
C ILE A 201 4.36 18.88 -33.54
N THR A 202 3.14 18.39 -33.55
CA THR A 202 1.99 19.05 -32.92
C THR A 202 1.72 18.44 -31.55
N ALA A 203 1.66 19.27 -30.51
CA ALA A 203 1.25 18.89 -29.16
C ALA A 203 -0.21 19.32 -28.93
N TYR A 204 -1.06 18.36 -28.62
CA TYR A 204 -2.45 18.55 -28.20
C TYR A 204 -2.51 18.37 -26.69
N LEU A 205 -2.94 19.39 -25.95
CA LEU A 205 -3.03 19.37 -24.50
C LEU A 205 -4.48 19.60 -24.07
N ARG A 206 -4.93 18.86 -23.07
CA ARG A 206 -6.19 19.04 -22.35
C ARG A 206 -5.89 19.13 -20.87
N PHE A 207 -6.20 20.28 -20.29
CA PHE A 207 -6.04 20.54 -18.87
C PHE A 207 -7.27 20.08 -18.12
N VAL A 208 -7.05 19.24 -17.12
CA VAL A 208 -8.12 18.68 -16.31
C VAL A 208 -8.06 19.26 -14.91
N GLU A 209 -9.21 19.67 -14.39
CA GLU A 209 -9.36 20.14 -13.02
C GLU A 209 -9.18 18.97 -12.04
N ASP A 210 -8.19 19.09 -11.15
CA ASP A 210 -7.95 18.15 -10.07
C ASP A 210 -8.75 18.58 -8.83
N GLU A 211 -10.03 18.18 -8.77
CA GLU A 211 -10.92 18.49 -7.63
C GLU A 211 -10.47 17.78 -6.33
N THR A 212 -9.82 16.61 -6.46
CA THR A 212 -9.47 15.75 -5.32
C THR A 212 -8.07 16.03 -4.78
N GLY A 213 -7.21 16.67 -5.59
CA GLY A 213 -5.80 16.92 -5.28
C GLY A 213 -4.91 15.69 -5.52
N VAL A 214 -5.45 14.60 -6.08
CA VAL A 214 -4.77 13.32 -6.29
C VAL A 214 -5.01 12.72 -7.69
N LEU A 215 -5.65 13.47 -8.60
CA LEU A 215 -5.90 12.96 -9.95
C LEU A 215 -4.59 12.57 -10.65
N TRP A 216 -4.50 11.32 -11.13
CA TRP A 216 -3.30 10.73 -11.74
C TRP A 216 -2.02 10.81 -10.90
N HIS A 217 -2.15 10.92 -9.58
CA HIS A 217 -1.01 10.93 -8.66
C HIS A 217 -0.39 9.52 -8.57
N ASN A 218 0.95 9.44 -8.59
CA ASN A 218 1.69 8.18 -8.46
C ASN A 218 1.78 7.65 -7.01
N PHE A 219 1.34 8.46 -6.04
CA PHE A 219 1.39 8.23 -4.59
C PHE A 219 2.79 8.09 -3.99
N SER A 220 3.83 8.44 -4.74
CA SER A 220 5.19 8.63 -4.22
C SER A 220 5.18 9.75 -3.18
N ASN A 221 5.69 9.48 -1.98
CA ASN A 221 5.73 10.42 -0.85
C ASN A 221 4.37 11.01 -0.41
N TYR A 222 3.26 10.33 -0.72
CA TYR A 222 1.93 10.80 -0.33
C TYR A 222 1.70 10.67 1.18
N ASP A 223 1.35 11.80 1.82
CA ASP A 223 0.99 11.84 3.24
C ASP A 223 -0.52 12.08 3.39
N SER A 224 -1.24 11.00 3.68
CA SER A 224 -2.69 11.01 3.93
C SER A 224 -3.11 12.06 4.97
N LYS A 225 -2.34 12.21 6.06
CA LYS A 225 -2.67 13.13 7.16
C LYS A 225 -2.53 14.57 6.72
N LYS A 226 -1.45 14.89 5.99
CA LYS A 226 -1.18 16.25 5.51
C LYS A 226 -2.22 16.69 4.47
N GLU A 227 -2.58 15.82 3.53
CA GLU A 227 -3.46 16.16 2.41
C GLU A 227 -4.95 16.14 2.79
N THR A 228 -5.36 15.24 3.70
CA THR A 228 -6.78 15.04 4.03
C THR A 228 -7.15 15.39 5.47
N GLY A 229 -6.17 15.44 6.38
CA GLY A 229 -6.39 15.52 7.83
C GLY A 229 -6.64 14.16 8.50
N TYR A 230 -6.74 13.07 7.74
CA TYR A 230 -7.10 11.74 8.21
C TYR A 230 -6.00 10.70 7.91
N VAL A 231 -5.98 9.61 8.67
CA VAL A 231 -5.02 8.50 8.50
C VAL A 231 -5.72 7.21 8.14
N GLY A 232 -5.03 6.41 7.33
CA GLY A 232 -5.45 5.09 6.94
C GLY A 232 -5.12 3.99 7.95
N LEU A 233 -5.52 2.77 7.61
CA LEU A 233 -5.19 1.54 8.32
C LEU A 233 -4.27 0.68 7.46
N LYS A 234 -3.19 0.16 8.04
CA LYS A 234 -2.29 -0.73 7.32
C LYS A 234 -2.97 -2.04 6.98
N ASN A 235 -2.86 -2.45 5.72
CA ASN A 235 -3.27 -3.77 5.28
C ASN A 235 -2.32 -4.85 5.82
N GLN A 236 -2.86 -5.95 6.34
CA GLN A 236 -2.12 -7.10 6.86
C GLN A 236 -2.34 -8.37 6.02
N GLY A 237 -2.83 -8.23 4.79
CA GLY A 237 -3.14 -9.34 3.89
C GLY A 237 -4.57 -9.24 3.40
N ALA A 238 -5.47 -10.06 3.94
CA ALA A 238 -6.89 -10.05 3.58
C ALA A 238 -7.77 -9.27 4.58
N THR A 239 -7.20 -8.34 5.36
CA THR A 239 -7.95 -7.59 6.39
C THR A 239 -8.65 -6.34 5.87
N CYS A 240 -8.65 -6.08 4.56
CA CYS A 240 -9.19 -4.86 3.96
C CYS A 240 -10.68 -4.63 4.32
N TYR A 241 -11.45 -5.72 4.41
CA TYR A 241 -12.89 -5.66 4.77
C TYR A 241 -13.09 -5.19 6.22
N LEU A 242 -12.19 -5.61 7.13
CA LEU A 242 -12.16 -5.17 8.52
C LEU A 242 -11.72 -3.69 8.58
N ASN A 243 -10.72 -3.29 7.82
CA ASN A 243 -10.25 -1.90 7.78
C ASN A 243 -11.37 -0.95 7.34
N SER A 244 -12.10 -1.31 6.29
CA SER A 244 -13.25 -0.55 5.77
C SER A 244 -14.35 -0.40 6.83
N LEU A 245 -14.69 -1.48 7.54
CA LEU A 245 -15.67 -1.47 8.63
C LEU A 245 -15.20 -0.62 9.82
N LEU A 246 -13.94 -0.76 10.24
CA LEU A 246 -13.38 -0.01 11.37
C LEU A 246 -13.35 1.49 11.12
N GLN A 247 -13.01 1.91 9.90
CA GLN A 247 -13.07 3.32 9.51
C GLN A 247 -14.52 3.82 9.58
N SER A 248 -15.48 3.06 9.06
CA SER A 248 -16.91 3.43 9.12
C SER A 248 -17.40 3.60 10.56
N LEU A 249 -16.99 2.71 11.47
CA LEU A 249 -17.35 2.79 12.88
C LEU A 249 -16.62 3.92 13.61
N TYR A 250 -15.36 4.20 13.25
CA TYR A 250 -14.56 5.29 13.82
C TYR A 250 -15.19 6.66 13.54
N PHE A 251 -15.66 6.89 12.31
CA PHE A 251 -16.32 8.13 11.91
C PHE A 251 -17.76 8.27 12.43
N THR A 252 -18.32 7.21 13.01
CA THR A 252 -19.51 7.31 13.85
C THR A 252 -19.09 7.90 15.20
N ASN A 253 -18.96 9.23 15.28
CA ASN A 253 -18.33 9.91 16.42
C ASN A 253 -18.98 9.60 17.77
N ALA A 254 -20.30 9.45 17.83
CA ALA A 254 -21.00 9.05 19.04
C ALA A 254 -20.63 7.64 19.50
N PHE A 255 -20.44 6.69 18.58
CA PHE A 255 -19.93 5.35 18.86
C PHE A 255 -18.50 5.40 19.39
N ARG A 256 -17.62 6.17 18.74
CA ARG A 256 -16.23 6.39 19.22
C ARG A 256 -16.19 6.91 20.66
N GLN A 257 -17.03 7.88 21.00
CA GLN A 257 -17.11 8.40 22.37
C GLN A 257 -17.63 7.34 23.36
N ALA A 258 -18.64 6.55 22.99
CA ALA A 258 -19.14 5.46 23.81
C ALA A 258 -18.05 4.41 24.09
N ILE A 259 -17.22 4.10 23.09
CA ILE A 259 -16.07 3.21 23.25
C ILE A 259 -15.05 3.79 24.24
N TYR A 260 -14.78 5.09 24.20
CA TYR A 260 -13.89 5.75 25.15
C TYR A 260 -14.41 5.75 26.61
N GLU A 261 -15.72 5.66 26.82
CA GLU A 261 -16.32 5.59 28.16
C GLU A 261 -16.21 4.20 28.82
N ILE A 262 -15.78 3.16 28.09
CA ILE A 262 -15.63 1.81 28.65
C ILE A 262 -14.45 1.80 29.65
N PRO A 263 -14.65 1.34 30.90
CA PRO A 263 -13.61 1.31 31.93
C PRO A 263 -12.62 0.17 31.66
N THR A 264 -11.49 0.48 31.03
CA THR A 264 -10.43 -0.49 30.69
C THR A 264 -9.19 -0.41 31.58
N GLU A 265 -9.20 0.44 32.61
CA GLU A 265 -8.06 0.67 33.50
C GLU A 265 -7.55 -0.61 34.18
N GLY A 266 -8.46 -1.52 34.55
CA GLY A 266 -8.15 -2.77 35.27
C GLY A 266 -7.81 -3.98 34.40
N ASP A 267 -8.04 -3.94 33.09
CA ASP A 267 -7.81 -5.06 32.16
C ASP A 267 -7.14 -4.57 30.87
N GLN A 268 -5.88 -4.19 31.02
CA GLN A 268 -5.01 -3.66 29.95
C GLN A 268 -4.32 -4.78 29.15
N SER A 269 -4.89 -5.99 29.16
CA SER A 269 -4.37 -7.10 28.39
C SER A 269 -4.60 -6.86 26.90
N LYS A 270 -3.63 -7.24 26.05
CA LYS A 270 -3.81 -7.28 24.59
C LYS A 270 -4.85 -8.30 24.13
N GLN A 271 -5.40 -9.10 25.05
CA GLN A 271 -6.52 -10.00 24.82
C GLN A 271 -7.89 -9.33 24.99
N ASN A 272 -7.94 -8.15 25.62
CA ASN A 272 -9.19 -7.42 25.83
C ASN A 272 -9.56 -6.63 24.55
N SER A 273 -10.62 -7.06 23.86
CA SER A 273 -11.08 -6.45 22.61
C SER A 273 -11.56 -5.01 22.75
N ALA A 274 -12.08 -4.61 23.92
CA ALA A 274 -12.50 -3.23 24.14
C ALA A 274 -11.28 -2.29 24.26
N TYR A 275 -10.24 -2.75 24.96
CA TYR A 275 -8.99 -2.00 25.13
C TYR A 275 -8.23 -1.87 23.80
N THR A 276 -8.11 -2.94 23.01
CA THR A 276 -7.45 -2.88 21.69
C THR A 276 -8.21 -1.99 20.70
N LEU A 277 -9.55 -1.96 20.75
CA LEU A 277 -10.34 -1.05 19.92
C LEU A 277 -10.19 0.42 20.35
N GLN A 278 -10.21 0.70 21.65
CA GLN A 278 -9.93 2.04 22.17
C GLN A 278 -8.55 2.54 21.73
N ARG A 279 -7.53 1.68 21.82
CA ARG A 279 -6.17 1.96 21.35
C ARG A 279 -6.14 2.28 19.86
N LEU A 280 -6.82 1.49 19.04
CA LEU A 280 -6.90 1.73 17.60
C LEU A 280 -7.54 3.08 17.29
N PHE A 281 -8.68 3.40 17.92
CA PHE A 281 -9.36 4.68 17.70
C PHE A 281 -8.53 5.87 18.18
N TYR A 282 -7.81 5.72 19.29
CA TYR A 282 -6.88 6.76 19.74
C TYR A 282 -5.73 6.98 18.75
N GLN A 283 -5.14 5.90 18.23
CA GLN A 283 -4.09 5.99 17.21
C GLN A 283 -4.61 6.62 15.91
N LEU A 284 -5.82 6.28 15.45
CA LEU A 284 -6.43 6.93 14.27
C LEU A 284 -6.65 8.44 14.48
N GLN A 285 -6.84 8.89 15.72
CA GLN A 285 -7.03 10.30 16.04
C GLN A 285 -5.70 11.09 16.13
N THR A 286 -4.63 10.46 16.62
CA THR A 286 -3.38 11.14 17.01
C THR A 286 -2.18 10.84 16.10
N SER A 287 -2.15 9.67 15.46
CA SER A 287 -1.04 9.26 14.59
C SER A 287 -0.97 10.12 13.33
N GLU A 288 0.25 10.34 12.86
CA GLU A 288 0.54 10.92 11.55
C GLU A 288 0.66 9.85 10.46
N GLN A 289 0.94 8.60 10.85
CA GLN A 289 1.11 7.48 9.94
C GLN A 289 -0.04 6.48 10.01
N ALA A 290 -0.19 5.68 8.96
CA ALA A 290 -1.18 4.61 8.90
C ALA A 290 -1.06 3.63 10.09
N VAL A 291 -2.20 3.27 10.65
CA VAL A 291 -2.28 2.53 11.92
C VAL A 291 -2.46 1.03 11.67
N GLY A 292 -1.73 0.18 12.39
CA GLY A 292 -1.85 -1.27 12.27
C GLY A 292 -2.96 -1.85 13.15
N THR A 293 -3.78 -2.74 12.58
CA THR A 293 -4.84 -3.50 13.27
C THR A 293 -4.39 -4.82 13.94
N ASN A 294 -3.08 -5.10 13.97
CA ASN A 294 -2.48 -6.35 14.47
C ASN A 294 -2.92 -6.76 15.88
N GLU A 295 -3.08 -5.79 16.78
CA GLU A 295 -3.46 -6.07 18.17
C GLU A 295 -4.95 -6.41 18.29
N LEU A 296 -5.76 -5.79 17.44
CA LEU A 296 -7.20 -6.00 17.41
C LEU A 296 -7.53 -7.40 16.87
N THR A 297 -6.92 -7.81 15.75
CA THR A 297 -7.12 -9.14 15.16
C THR A 297 -6.72 -10.25 16.14
N LYS A 298 -5.59 -10.09 16.85
CA LYS A 298 -5.16 -11.01 17.92
C LYS A 298 -6.17 -11.06 19.08
N SER A 299 -6.73 -9.93 19.50
CA SER A 299 -7.73 -9.88 20.58
C SER A 299 -9.06 -10.56 20.21
N PHE A 300 -9.41 -10.62 18.92
CA PHE A 300 -10.59 -11.37 18.47
C PHE A 300 -10.41 -12.88 18.50
N GLY A 301 -9.18 -13.36 18.72
CA GLY A 301 -8.82 -14.78 18.66
C GLY A 301 -8.55 -15.25 17.23
N TRP A 302 -8.27 -14.34 16.30
CA TRP A 302 -7.92 -14.71 14.94
C TRP A 302 -6.49 -15.25 14.90
N GLU A 303 -6.35 -16.53 14.56
CA GLU A 303 -5.07 -17.13 14.20
C GLU A 303 -4.57 -16.53 12.87
N THR A 304 -3.25 -16.56 12.64
CA THR A 304 -2.61 -16.00 11.44
C THR A 304 -3.23 -16.49 10.12
N ARG A 305 -3.79 -17.70 10.09
CA ARG A 305 -4.50 -18.24 8.93
C ARG A 305 -5.81 -17.52 8.61
N HIS A 306 -6.57 -17.10 9.62
CA HIS A 306 -7.86 -16.41 9.44
C HIS A 306 -7.68 -14.97 8.92
N ILE A 307 -6.47 -14.38 9.08
CA ILE A 307 -6.12 -13.06 8.54
C ILE A 307 -6.09 -13.08 7.00
N PHE A 308 -5.90 -14.24 6.39
CA PHE A 308 -5.88 -14.44 4.94
C PHE A 308 -7.20 -15.00 4.38
N GLU A 309 -8.19 -15.27 5.23
CA GLU A 309 -9.53 -15.71 4.82
C GLU A 309 -10.49 -14.51 4.84
N GLN A 310 -11.21 -14.30 3.73
CA GLN A 310 -12.29 -13.32 3.70
C GLN A 310 -13.45 -13.83 4.55
N GLN A 311 -13.73 -13.14 5.65
CA GLN A 311 -14.88 -13.42 6.50
C GLN A 311 -16.06 -12.55 6.07
N ASP A 312 -17.27 -13.01 6.35
CA ASP A 312 -18.46 -12.20 6.13
C ASP A 312 -18.42 -10.95 7.03
N VAL A 313 -18.45 -9.77 6.41
CA VAL A 313 -18.42 -8.47 7.09
C VAL A 313 -19.60 -8.34 8.04
N GLN A 314 -20.74 -8.95 7.72
CA GLN A 314 -21.90 -8.98 8.59
C GLN A 314 -21.59 -9.71 9.90
N GLU A 315 -21.08 -10.94 9.80
CA GLU A 315 -20.81 -11.77 10.97
C GLU A 315 -19.78 -11.11 11.88
N LEU A 316 -18.76 -10.49 11.27
CA LEU A 316 -17.77 -9.69 11.99
C LEU A 316 -18.38 -8.48 12.67
N SER A 317 -19.18 -7.68 11.96
CA SER A 317 -19.84 -6.48 12.52
C SER A 317 -20.73 -6.87 13.69
N ARG A 318 -21.52 -7.94 13.56
CA ARG A 318 -22.38 -8.42 14.64
C ARG A 318 -21.58 -8.92 15.84
N LYS A 319 -20.56 -9.76 15.62
CA LYS A 319 -19.66 -10.23 16.70
C LYS A 319 -18.95 -9.09 17.42
N LEU A 320 -18.53 -8.07 16.68
CA LEU A 320 -17.91 -6.88 17.25
C LEU A 320 -18.90 -6.14 18.14
N MET A 321 -20.09 -5.84 17.62
CA MET A 321 -21.11 -5.09 18.34
C MET A 321 -21.63 -5.85 19.57
N GLU A 322 -21.86 -7.18 19.48
CA GLU A 322 -22.25 -8.03 20.62
C GLU A 322 -21.20 -8.01 21.73
N ARG A 323 -19.91 -8.14 21.38
CA ARG A 323 -18.82 -8.07 22.36
C ARG A 323 -18.71 -6.68 23.01
N MET A 324 -18.95 -5.62 22.24
CA MET A 324 -18.94 -4.26 22.78
C MET A 324 -20.14 -4.04 23.71
N GLU A 325 -21.33 -4.51 23.34
CA GLU A 325 -22.52 -4.44 24.20
C GLU A 325 -22.29 -5.17 25.53
N GLU A 326 -21.72 -6.38 25.51
CA GLU A 326 -21.39 -7.13 26.73
C GLU A 326 -20.43 -6.36 27.65
N LYS A 327 -19.45 -5.67 27.07
CA LYS A 327 -18.47 -4.86 27.82
C LYS A 327 -19.01 -3.51 28.28
N MET A 328 -20.06 -2.99 27.64
CA MET A 328 -20.73 -1.74 28.02
C MET A 328 -21.83 -1.94 29.07
N LYS A 329 -22.30 -3.17 29.30
CA LYS A 329 -23.29 -3.47 30.36
C LYS A 329 -22.81 -3.00 31.72
N GLY A 330 -23.63 -2.22 32.42
CA GLY A 330 -23.30 -1.63 33.72
C GLY A 330 -22.49 -0.33 33.65
N THR A 331 -22.25 0.23 32.45
CA THR A 331 -21.60 1.53 32.25
C THR A 331 -22.62 2.62 31.88
N LYS A 332 -22.18 3.89 31.86
CA LYS A 332 -23.02 5.01 31.40
C LYS A 332 -23.39 4.93 29.91
N ALA A 333 -22.64 4.13 29.14
CA ALA A 333 -22.82 3.95 27.71
C ALA A 333 -23.70 2.73 27.34
N GLU A 334 -24.29 2.04 28.32
CA GLU A 334 -25.07 0.81 28.10
C GLU A 334 -26.21 0.97 27.09
N THR A 335 -26.93 2.10 27.10
CA THR A 335 -28.07 2.33 26.19
C THR A 335 -27.66 2.93 24.84
N VAL A 336 -26.40 3.33 24.67
CA VAL A 336 -25.97 4.08 23.48
C VAL A 336 -25.95 3.20 22.24
N LEU A 337 -25.50 1.94 22.34
CA LEU A 337 -25.48 1.02 21.19
C LEU A 337 -26.89 0.65 20.72
N PRO A 338 -27.81 0.19 21.60
CA PRO A 338 -29.17 -0.12 21.17
C PRO A 338 -29.91 1.11 20.63
N GLU A 339 -29.77 2.29 21.22
CA GLU A 339 -30.41 3.51 20.70
C GLU A 339 -29.90 3.90 19.31
N MET A 340 -28.62 3.65 19.03
CA MET A 340 -27.99 4.11 17.79
C MET A 340 -28.20 3.17 16.61
N PHE A 341 -28.11 1.86 16.85
CA PHE A 341 -28.09 0.83 15.80
C PHE A 341 -29.29 -0.12 15.82
N SER A 342 -30.09 -0.16 16.90
CA SER A 342 -31.23 -1.08 16.98
C SER A 342 -32.50 -0.50 16.35
N GLY A 343 -33.01 -1.17 15.33
CA GLY A 343 -34.35 -0.98 14.79
C GLY A 343 -35.32 -2.08 15.23
N LYS A 344 -36.61 -1.88 14.97
CA LYS A 344 -37.66 -2.87 15.28
C LYS A 344 -38.44 -3.25 14.03
N ILE A 345 -38.63 -4.55 13.85
CA ILE A 345 -39.38 -5.09 12.72
C ILE A 345 -40.50 -5.99 13.21
N LYS A 346 -41.69 -5.86 12.60
CA LYS A 346 -42.86 -6.70 12.88
C LYS A 346 -43.02 -7.68 11.73
N THR A 347 -42.78 -8.96 12.00
CA THR A 347 -43.15 -10.05 11.10
C THR A 347 -44.56 -10.49 11.47
N TYR A 348 -45.48 -10.50 10.51
CA TYR A 348 -46.86 -10.91 10.73
C TYR A 348 -47.27 -12.00 9.75
N ILE A 349 -48.12 -12.90 10.23
CA ILE A 349 -48.75 -13.96 9.47
C ILE A 349 -50.24 -13.84 9.71
N SER A 350 -50.98 -13.44 8.68
CA SER A 350 -52.43 -13.30 8.72
C SER A 350 -53.07 -14.41 7.89
N CYS A 351 -53.87 -15.28 8.51
CA CYS A 351 -54.65 -16.27 7.77
C CYS A 351 -55.70 -15.58 6.90
N ILE A 352 -55.96 -16.11 5.70
CA ILE A 352 -56.92 -15.51 4.74
C ILE A 352 -58.35 -15.94 5.08
N ASN A 353 -58.52 -17.21 5.42
CA ASN A 353 -59.82 -17.85 5.61
C ASN A 353 -60.30 -17.87 7.08
N VAL A 354 -59.44 -17.42 8.01
CA VAL A 354 -59.67 -17.49 9.47
C VAL A 354 -59.16 -16.20 10.10
N ASP A 355 -59.87 -15.70 11.10
CA ASP A 355 -59.48 -14.54 11.92
C ASP A 355 -58.37 -14.93 12.91
N TYR A 356 -57.18 -15.16 12.38
CA TYR A 356 -55.97 -15.49 13.13
C TYR A 356 -54.78 -14.72 12.56
N GLU A 357 -54.22 -13.82 13.38
CA GLU A 357 -52.96 -13.11 13.10
C GLU A 357 -51.92 -13.52 14.15
N SER A 358 -50.79 -14.04 13.70
CA SER A 358 -49.59 -14.21 14.52
C SER A 358 -48.64 -13.08 14.17
N SER A 359 -48.20 -12.31 15.16
CA SER A 359 -47.19 -11.28 14.95
C SER A 359 -46.06 -11.39 15.97
N ARG A 360 -44.84 -11.15 15.49
CA ARG A 360 -43.62 -11.16 16.29
C ARG A 360 -42.84 -9.89 15.99
N ILE A 361 -42.46 -9.19 17.05
CA ILE A 361 -41.57 -8.03 16.96
C ILE A 361 -40.16 -8.51 17.29
N GLU A 362 -39.22 -8.23 16.40
CA GLU A 362 -37.81 -8.55 16.55
C GLU A 362 -36.98 -7.26 16.42
N ASP A 363 -35.87 -7.20 17.15
CA ASP A 363 -34.90 -6.12 17.04
C ASP A 363 -33.86 -6.49 15.97
N PHE A 364 -33.44 -5.53 15.15
CA PHE A 364 -32.45 -5.73 14.10
C PHE A 364 -31.35 -4.66 14.16
N TRP A 365 -30.12 -5.03 13.78
CA TRP A 365 -28.97 -4.10 13.75
C TRP A 365 -28.50 -3.76 12.33
N ASP A 366 -28.83 -4.64 11.38
CA ASP A 366 -28.56 -4.50 9.97
C ASP A 366 -29.76 -5.01 9.16
N ILE A 367 -29.93 -4.45 7.95
CA ILE A 367 -30.93 -4.91 6.99
C ILE A 367 -30.18 -5.46 5.78
N GLN A 368 -30.48 -6.71 5.43
CA GLN A 368 -29.94 -7.33 4.23
C GLN A 368 -30.92 -7.15 3.07
N LEU A 369 -30.45 -6.57 1.98
CA LEU A 369 -31.25 -6.25 0.80
C LEU A 369 -30.83 -7.12 -0.37
N ASN A 370 -31.83 -7.70 -1.04
CA ASN A 370 -31.62 -8.48 -2.26
C ASN A 370 -31.25 -7.53 -3.40
N VAL A 371 -30.09 -7.77 -4.02
CA VAL A 371 -29.63 -7.05 -5.21
C VAL A 371 -30.07 -7.76 -6.48
N SER A 372 -30.09 -9.10 -6.47
CA SER A 372 -30.57 -9.91 -7.59
C SER A 372 -32.02 -9.55 -7.94
N GLY A 373 -32.26 -9.12 -9.19
CA GLY A 373 -33.59 -8.72 -9.66
C GLY A 373 -34.04 -7.30 -9.31
N ASN A 374 -33.30 -6.57 -8.46
CA ASN A 374 -33.62 -5.21 -8.04
C ASN A 374 -32.64 -4.20 -8.65
N LYS A 375 -33.14 -3.08 -9.18
CA LYS A 375 -32.30 -2.04 -9.82
C LYS A 375 -31.87 -0.92 -8.87
N SER A 376 -32.60 -0.73 -7.78
CA SER A 376 -32.38 0.38 -6.87
C SER A 376 -32.66 0.01 -5.41
N LEU A 377 -32.13 0.81 -4.50
CA LEU A 377 -32.40 0.72 -3.07
C LEU A 377 -33.90 0.73 -2.76
N LEU A 378 -34.64 1.62 -3.42
CA LEU A 378 -36.07 1.78 -3.23
C LEU A 378 -36.86 0.53 -3.64
N ASP A 379 -36.41 -0.15 -4.69
CA ASP A 379 -37.03 -1.39 -5.17
C ASP A 379 -36.75 -2.55 -4.21
N SER A 380 -35.53 -2.67 -3.70
CA SER A 380 -35.21 -3.68 -2.68
C SER A 380 -36.01 -3.50 -1.40
N PHE A 381 -36.28 -2.27 -0.95
CA PHE A 381 -37.12 -2.05 0.22
C PHE A 381 -38.59 -2.39 -0.05
N LYS A 382 -39.10 -2.18 -1.28
CA LYS A 382 -40.46 -2.60 -1.67
C LYS A 382 -40.58 -4.12 -1.73
N ASP A 383 -39.56 -4.79 -2.28
CA ASP A 383 -39.44 -6.25 -2.27
C ASP A 383 -39.40 -6.79 -0.84
N TYR A 384 -38.66 -6.12 0.05
CA TYR A 384 -38.53 -6.52 1.45
C TYR A 384 -39.86 -6.50 2.23
N ILE A 385 -40.73 -5.51 1.96
CA ILE A 385 -42.06 -5.43 2.59
C ILE A 385 -43.15 -6.17 1.79
N GLN A 386 -42.80 -6.82 0.68
CA GLN A 386 -43.77 -7.51 -0.16
C GLN A 386 -44.40 -8.67 0.61
N VAL A 387 -45.73 -8.77 0.53
CA VAL A 387 -46.47 -9.84 1.19
C VAL A 387 -46.30 -11.14 0.41
N GLU A 388 -45.74 -12.14 1.07
CA GLU A 388 -45.60 -13.50 0.58
C GLU A 388 -46.87 -14.30 0.88
N LYS A 389 -47.47 -14.89 -0.16
CA LYS A 389 -48.63 -15.78 0.00
C LYS A 389 -48.16 -17.20 0.24
N MET A 390 -48.54 -17.76 1.37
CA MET A 390 -48.29 -19.15 1.74
C MET A 390 -49.50 -19.99 1.34
N GLU A 391 -49.41 -20.64 0.17
CA GLU A 391 -50.46 -21.48 -0.42
C GLU A 391 -49.91 -22.88 -0.75
N GLY A 392 -50.80 -23.88 -0.90
CA GLY A 392 -50.42 -25.23 -1.33
C GLY A 392 -49.59 -26.00 -0.30
N GLU A 393 -48.41 -26.49 -0.69
CA GLU A 393 -47.52 -27.26 0.21
C GLU A 393 -46.88 -26.39 1.30
N ASN A 394 -46.91 -25.06 1.14
CA ASN A 394 -46.33 -24.09 2.08
C ASN A 394 -47.36 -23.50 3.06
N GLN A 395 -48.55 -24.09 3.20
CA GLN A 395 -49.60 -23.61 4.10
C GLN A 395 -49.13 -23.45 5.56
N TYR A 396 -49.65 -22.42 6.23
CA TYR A 396 -49.29 -22.12 7.62
C TYR A 396 -50.07 -22.96 8.60
N PHE A 397 -49.39 -23.54 9.58
CA PHE A 397 -50.05 -24.25 10.68
C PHE A 397 -50.50 -23.28 11.77
N ALA A 398 -51.78 -22.87 11.72
CA ALA A 398 -52.42 -21.99 12.70
C ALA A 398 -52.87 -22.74 13.98
N GLY A 399 -51.97 -23.55 14.55
CA GLY A 399 -52.21 -24.36 15.74
C GLY A 399 -53.25 -25.47 15.57
N ASP A 400 -53.55 -26.16 16.67
CA ASP A 400 -54.49 -27.30 16.67
C ASP A 400 -55.94 -26.88 16.36
N GLN A 401 -56.28 -25.61 16.60
CA GLN A 401 -57.64 -25.07 16.41
C GLN A 401 -57.99 -24.85 14.93
N HIS A 402 -57.03 -24.41 14.11
CA HIS A 402 -57.30 -24.00 12.72
C HIS A 402 -56.50 -24.78 11.66
N LYS A 403 -55.54 -25.63 12.07
CA LYS A 403 -54.72 -26.51 11.22
C LYS A 403 -54.00 -25.73 10.11
N LEU A 404 -53.69 -26.39 8.99
CA LEU A 404 -53.06 -25.78 7.82
C LEU A 404 -54.04 -24.82 7.13
N GLN A 405 -53.60 -23.60 6.92
CA GLN A 405 -54.37 -22.53 6.29
C GLN A 405 -53.51 -21.75 5.31
N ASP A 406 -54.16 -21.22 4.28
CA ASP A 406 -53.55 -20.21 3.43
C ASP A 406 -53.39 -18.91 4.22
N ALA A 407 -52.20 -18.34 4.20
CA ALA A 407 -51.86 -17.17 4.99
C ALA A 407 -50.95 -16.21 4.23
N ASN A 408 -51.09 -14.93 4.55
CA ASN A 408 -50.22 -13.86 4.09
C ASN A 408 -49.13 -13.64 5.14
N LYS A 409 -47.88 -13.85 4.75
CA LYS A 409 -46.71 -13.52 5.55
C LYS A 409 -46.14 -12.20 5.04
N GLY A 410 -45.99 -11.24 5.93
CA GLY A 410 -45.41 -9.95 5.62
C GLY A 410 -44.43 -9.50 6.69
N VAL A 411 -43.57 -8.58 6.29
CA VAL A 411 -42.62 -7.93 7.19
C VAL A 411 -42.80 -6.44 7.04
N ILE A 412 -42.92 -5.72 8.15
CA ILE A 412 -43.09 -4.27 8.16
C ILE A 412 -42.24 -3.64 9.26
N PHE A 413 -41.69 -2.46 8.99
CA PHE A 413 -40.82 -1.79 9.96
C PHE A 413 -41.63 -1.04 10.99
N THR A 414 -41.33 -1.27 12.27
CA THR A 414 -41.95 -0.54 13.38
C THR A 414 -41.17 0.74 13.67
N SER A 415 -39.84 0.66 13.64
CA SER A 415 -38.94 1.81 13.81
C SER A 415 -37.58 1.55 13.17
N PHE A 416 -36.95 2.60 12.64
CA PHE A 416 -35.57 2.56 12.16
C PHE A 416 -34.58 3.13 13.19
N PRO A 417 -33.30 2.69 13.18
CA PRO A 417 -32.25 3.22 14.03
C PRO A 417 -31.75 4.61 13.59
N ASP A 418 -31.00 5.31 14.46
CA ASP A 418 -30.34 6.58 14.11
C ASP A 418 -29.27 6.39 13.03
N VAL A 419 -28.54 5.26 13.09
CA VAL A 419 -27.55 4.83 12.09
C VAL A 419 -28.02 3.52 11.47
N LEU A 420 -28.23 3.55 10.16
CA LEU A 420 -28.80 2.45 9.38
C LEU A 420 -27.70 1.75 8.58
N HIS A 421 -27.46 0.48 8.91
CA HIS A 421 -26.58 -0.41 8.16
C HIS A 421 -27.37 -1.22 7.14
N LEU A 422 -27.09 -1.02 5.86
CA LEU A 422 -27.72 -1.73 4.75
C LEU A 422 -26.69 -2.60 4.06
N GLN A 423 -26.86 -3.91 4.12
CA GLN A 423 -25.99 -4.87 3.47
C GLN A 423 -26.61 -5.31 2.16
N LEU A 424 -25.87 -5.15 1.08
CA LEU A 424 -26.30 -5.52 -0.26
C LEU A 424 -25.83 -6.95 -0.51
N LYS A 425 -26.78 -7.89 -0.67
CA LYS A 425 -26.49 -9.30 -0.97
C LYS A 425 -25.94 -9.45 -2.39
N ARG A 426 -24.67 -9.08 -2.55
CA ARG A 426 -23.92 -9.26 -3.81
C ARG A 426 -23.19 -10.58 -3.88
N PHE A 427 -23.07 -11.31 -2.79
CA PHE A 427 -22.43 -12.61 -2.76
C PHE A 427 -23.51 -13.65 -2.51
N GLU A 428 -23.82 -14.45 -3.53
CA GLU A 428 -24.84 -15.49 -3.46
C GLU A 428 -24.23 -16.82 -3.92
N TYR A 429 -24.67 -17.91 -3.29
CA TYR A 429 -24.26 -19.25 -3.68
C TYR A 429 -25.17 -19.74 -4.81
N ASP A 430 -24.58 -20.00 -5.97
CA ASP A 430 -25.30 -20.54 -7.12
C ASP A 430 -25.32 -22.07 -7.06
N ILE A 431 -26.50 -22.61 -6.76
CA ILE A 431 -26.73 -24.05 -6.64
C ILE A 431 -26.45 -24.78 -7.97
N GLN A 432 -26.68 -24.14 -9.12
CA GLN A 432 -26.46 -24.79 -10.43
C GLN A 432 -24.98 -24.92 -10.75
N ARG A 433 -24.16 -23.98 -10.28
CA ARG A 433 -22.72 -23.93 -10.51
C ARG A 433 -21.88 -24.48 -9.35
N ASP A 434 -22.52 -24.79 -8.22
CA ASP A 434 -21.88 -25.24 -6.98
C ASP A 434 -20.72 -24.31 -6.56
N MET A 435 -20.93 -23.00 -6.69
CA MET A 435 -19.93 -22.00 -6.37
C MET A 435 -20.55 -20.70 -5.90
N MET A 436 -19.86 -19.96 -5.04
CA MET A 436 -20.24 -18.58 -4.78
C MET A 436 -20.01 -17.72 -6.02
N MET A 437 -20.93 -16.79 -6.26
CA MET A 437 -20.82 -15.79 -7.31
C MET A 437 -21.04 -14.38 -6.77
N LYS A 438 -20.29 -13.43 -7.33
CA LYS A 438 -20.48 -12.00 -7.07
C LYS A 438 -21.43 -11.41 -8.11
N ILE A 439 -22.49 -10.77 -7.65
CA ILE A 439 -23.47 -10.05 -8.45
C ILE A 439 -22.95 -8.63 -8.68
N ASN A 440 -22.41 -8.42 -9.88
CA ASN A 440 -21.92 -7.12 -10.33
C ASN A 440 -22.97 -6.32 -11.10
N ASP A 441 -24.26 -6.65 -10.95
CA ASP A 441 -25.35 -5.91 -11.58
C ASP A 441 -25.42 -4.46 -11.08
N ARG A 442 -25.91 -3.57 -11.94
CA ARG A 442 -26.09 -2.14 -11.61
C ARG A 442 -27.19 -1.99 -10.57
N TYR A 443 -26.83 -1.42 -9.43
CA TYR A 443 -27.71 -1.18 -8.30
C TYR A 443 -27.53 0.25 -7.79
N GLU A 444 -28.56 1.07 -7.98
CA GLU A 444 -28.51 2.49 -7.65
C GLU A 444 -28.94 2.74 -6.20
N PHE A 445 -28.17 3.56 -5.48
CA PHE A 445 -28.50 4.03 -4.15
C PHE A 445 -28.41 5.56 -4.08
N PRO A 446 -29.42 6.25 -3.53
CA PRO A 446 -29.45 7.71 -3.51
C PRO A 446 -28.60 8.29 -2.38
N GLU A 447 -28.18 9.56 -2.49
CA GLU A 447 -27.55 10.25 -1.35
C GLU A 447 -28.52 10.43 -0.17
N THR A 448 -29.80 10.65 -0.48
CA THR A 448 -30.87 10.81 0.53
C THR A 448 -31.92 9.72 0.37
N PHE A 449 -32.24 9.05 1.48
CA PHE A 449 -33.23 7.96 1.51
C PHE A 449 -34.36 8.31 2.47
N ASP A 450 -35.60 8.26 1.98
CA ASP A 450 -36.80 8.43 2.82
C ASP A 450 -37.33 7.05 3.25
N ALA A 451 -37.25 6.78 4.56
CA ALA A 451 -37.69 5.52 5.14
C ALA A 451 -39.16 5.56 5.59
N ALA A 452 -39.81 6.73 5.60
CA ALA A 452 -41.18 6.90 6.08
C ALA A 452 -42.23 6.00 5.38
N PRO A 453 -42.14 5.72 4.06
CA PRO A 453 -43.12 4.87 3.37
C PRO A 453 -43.11 3.40 3.82
N TYR A 454 -42.04 2.95 4.47
CA TYR A 454 -41.85 1.54 4.84
C TYR A 454 -42.19 1.26 6.31
N LEU A 455 -42.58 2.30 7.06
CA LEU A 455 -43.01 2.21 8.45
C LEU A 455 -44.49 1.82 8.57
N VAL A 456 -44.84 1.14 9.66
CA VAL A 456 -46.25 0.90 10.06
C VAL A 456 -47.04 2.21 10.13
N GLU A 457 -48.34 2.15 9.85
CA GLU A 457 -49.20 3.34 9.83
C GLU A 457 -49.23 4.07 11.18
N ASP A 458 -49.22 3.31 12.28
CA ASP A 458 -49.21 3.80 13.66
C ASP A 458 -47.80 4.22 14.17
N ALA A 459 -46.78 4.22 13.31
CA ALA A 459 -45.43 4.61 13.71
C ALA A 459 -45.38 6.10 14.09
N ASP A 460 -44.48 6.44 15.01
CA ASP A 460 -44.22 7.83 15.36
C ASP A 460 -43.60 8.57 14.15
N LYS A 461 -44.40 9.42 13.50
CA LYS A 461 -44.02 10.27 12.37
C LYS A 461 -43.84 11.74 12.79
N SER A 462 -43.65 12.01 14.09
CA SER A 462 -43.42 13.37 14.60
C SER A 462 -42.14 14.01 14.03
N GLU A 463 -41.11 13.20 13.77
CA GLU A 463 -39.87 13.62 13.12
C GLU A 463 -39.73 12.98 11.72
N PRO A 464 -39.09 13.67 10.75
CA PRO A 464 -38.84 13.11 9.43
C PRO A 464 -37.92 11.88 9.52
N TRP A 465 -38.24 10.85 8.75
CA TRP A 465 -37.45 9.61 8.63
C TRP A 465 -36.54 9.65 7.40
N ILE A 466 -35.93 10.81 7.18
CA ILE A 466 -35.00 11.06 6.06
C ILE A 466 -33.58 10.77 6.53
N TYR A 467 -32.89 9.95 5.75
CA TYR A 467 -31.52 9.53 5.97
C TYR A 467 -30.59 10.15 4.93
N GLN A 468 -29.36 10.45 5.35
CA GLN A 468 -28.28 10.90 4.48
C GLN A 468 -27.19 9.83 4.44
N LEU A 469 -26.64 9.59 3.25
CA LEU A 469 -25.52 8.68 3.02
C LEU A 469 -24.28 9.18 3.77
N HIS A 470 -23.75 8.31 4.63
CA HIS A 470 -22.55 8.58 5.42
C HIS A 470 -21.35 7.75 4.96
N GLY A 471 -21.58 6.50 4.58
CA GLY A 471 -20.51 5.58 4.17
C GLY A 471 -20.95 4.60 3.07
N VAL A 472 -20.03 4.30 2.15
CA VAL A 472 -20.18 3.30 1.09
C VAL A 472 -18.96 2.39 1.15
N LEU A 473 -19.16 1.13 1.54
CA LEU A 473 -18.10 0.13 1.55
C LEU A 473 -18.14 -0.64 0.22
N VAL A 474 -16.99 -0.72 -0.43
CA VAL A 474 -16.85 -1.19 -1.82
C VAL A 474 -15.91 -2.38 -1.86
N HIS A 475 -16.27 -3.34 -2.72
CA HIS A 475 -15.42 -4.46 -3.07
C HIS A 475 -15.08 -4.42 -4.56
N SER A 476 -13.79 -4.34 -4.87
CA SER A 476 -13.23 -4.39 -6.21
C SER A 476 -12.67 -5.78 -6.50
N GLY A 477 -13.10 -6.42 -7.58
CA GLY A 477 -12.62 -7.74 -7.99
C GLY A 477 -13.61 -8.87 -7.72
N ASP A 478 -13.11 -10.09 -7.78
CA ASP A 478 -13.89 -11.33 -7.67
C ASP A 478 -13.77 -11.95 -6.27
N LEU A 479 -14.54 -13.02 -6.00
CA LEU A 479 -14.58 -13.68 -4.69
C LEU A 479 -13.21 -14.17 -4.17
N ASN A 480 -12.33 -14.64 -5.07
CA ASN A 480 -11.04 -15.23 -4.68
C ASN A 480 -9.93 -14.19 -4.58
N ALA A 481 -10.09 -13.06 -5.26
CA ALA A 481 -9.09 -12.00 -5.36
C ALA A 481 -9.82 -10.67 -5.54
N GLY A 482 -9.85 -9.90 -4.46
CA GLY A 482 -10.50 -8.61 -4.46
C GLY A 482 -10.01 -7.75 -3.32
N HIS A 483 -10.31 -6.46 -3.44
CA HIS A 483 -9.83 -5.40 -2.58
C HIS A 483 -10.99 -4.63 -2.00
N TYR A 484 -10.92 -4.32 -0.70
CA TYR A 484 -11.98 -3.62 0.01
C TYR A 484 -11.51 -2.24 0.42
N TYR A 485 -12.35 -1.25 0.21
CA TYR A 485 -12.13 0.13 0.64
C TYR A 485 -13.47 0.78 0.97
N ALA A 486 -13.43 1.93 1.64
CA ALA A 486 -14.63 2.64 2.04
C ALA A 486 -14.59 4.11 1.60
N PHE A 487 -15.70 4.62 1.09
CA PHE A 487 -15.95 6.06 0.99
C PHE A 487 -16.72 6.50 2.21
N ILE A 488 -16.20 7.47 2.96
CA ILE A 488 -16.85 7.94 4.19
C ILE A 488 -16.87 9.45 4.19
N LYS A 489 -17.97 10.03 4.68
CA LYS A 489 -18.16 11.46 4.90
C LYS A 489 -18.06 11.75 6.41
N PRO A 490 -16.90 12.22 6.93
CA PRO A 490 -16.66 12.36 8.38
C PRO A 490 -17.55 13.38 9.10
N GLY A 491 -18.04 14.39 8.39
CA GLY A 491 -18.87 15.47 8.93
C GLY A 491 -20.24 15.55 8.26
N LYS A 492 -21.13 16.38 8.82
CA LYS A 492 -22.45 16.68 8.23
C LYS A 492 -22.32 17.24 6.81
N ASP A 493 -21.42 18.20 6.67
CA ASP A 493 -21.11 18.90 5.44
C ASP A 493 -19.64 18.68 5.07
N GLY A 494 -19.33 18.59 3.78
CA GLY A 494 -17.98 18.40 3.27
C GLY A 494 -17.85 17.28 2.25
N TRP A 495 -16.60 16.93 1.97
CA TRP A 495 -16.22 15.93 0.98
C TRP A 495 -16.36 14.50 1.51
N PHE A 496 -16.58 13.57 0.59
CA PHE A 496 -16.29 12.17 0.86
C PHE A 496 -14.80 11.95 0.75
N TYR A 497 -14.30 11.00 1.54
CA TYR A 497 -12.92 10.56 1.49
C TYR A 497 -12.90 9.06 1.22
N LYS A 498 -12.05 8.63 0.29
CA LYS A 498 -11.75 7.23 0.01
C LYS A 498 -10.67 6.75 0.99
N TYR A 499 -11.04 5.83 1.85
CA TYR A 499 -10.17 5.11 2.78
C TYR A 499 -9.79 3.79 2.14
N ASP A 500 -8.62 3.80 1.51
CA ASP A 500 -8.03 2.70 0.77
C ASP A 500 -6.81 2.20 1.55
N ASP A 501 -7.08 1.38 2.57
CA ASP A 501 -6.10 0.97 3.58
C ASP A 501 -5.29 2.14 4.14
N ASP A 502 -3.99 2.22 3.86
CA ASP A 502 -3.07 3.23 4.39
C ASP A 502 -3.21 4.60 3.70
N LYS A 503 -3.86 4.61 2.54
CA LYS A 503 -4.07 5.80 1.72
C LYS A 503 -5.47 6.37 1.94
N VAL A 504 -5.53 7.66 2.28
CA VAL A 504 -6.78 8.40 2.36
C VAL A 504 -6.74 9.52 1.34
N THR A 505 -7.75 9.58 0.48
CA THR A 505 -7.84 10.57 -0.60
C THR A 505 -9.23 11.21 -0.61
N LYS A 506 -9.38 12.42 -1.16
CA LYS A 506 -10.71 13.01 -1.38
C LYS A 506 -11.39 12.29 -2.54
N ALA A 507 -12.72 12.18 -2.46
CA ALA A 507 -13.54 11.56 -3.49
C ALA A 507 -14.71 12.47 -3.87
N THR A 508 -14.96 12.56 -5.17
CA THR A 508 -16.12 13.24 -5.75
C THR A 508 -17.40 12.43 -5.52
N LEU A 509 -18.56 13.09 -5.58
CA LEU A 509 -19.84 12.39 -5.42
C LEU A 509 -20.07 11.34 -6.51
N ARG A 510 -19.52 11.56 -7.71
CA ARG A 510 -19.64 10.61 -8.83
C ARG A 510 -18.84 9.33 -8.57
N GLU A 511 -17.63 9.44 -8.03
CA GLU A 511 -16.82 8.30 -7.60
C GLU A 511 -17.52 7.50 -6.49
N VAL A 512 -18.20 8.19 -5.57
CA VAL A 512 -18.91 7.55 -4.45
C VAL A 512 -20.18 6.83 -4.92
N LEU A 513 -20.93 7.43 -5.85
CA LEU A 513 -22.22 6.92 -6.32
C LEU A 513 -22.06 6.11 -7.62
N GLU A 514 -21.92 6.80 -8.76
CA GLU A 514 -22.05 6.21 -10.09
C GLU A 514 -21.04 5.08 -10.30
N GLU A 515 -19.78 5.25 -9.86
CA GLU A 515 -18.73 4.25 -10.03
C GLU A 515 -18.94 2.99 -9.18
N ASN A 516 -19.71 3.09 -8.10
CA ASN A 516 -19.96 1.99 -7.15
C ASN A 516 -21.34 1.31 -7.31
N PHE A 517 -22.19 1.78 -8.22
CA PHE A 517 -23.44 1.09 -8.55
C PHE A 517 -23.20 -0.30 -9.16
N GLY A 518 -22.03 -0.54 -9.76
CA GLY A 518 -21.74 -1.74 -10.53
C GLY A 518 -22.30 -1.66 -11.96
N GLY A 519 -22.34 -2.82 -12.64
CA GLY A 519 -22.84 -2.96 -14.00
C GLY A 519 -21.86 -2.50 -15.08
N GLU A 520 -22.37 -2.31 -16.29
CA GLU A 520 -21.58 -1.93 -17.46
C GLU A 520 -21.19 -0.45 -17.42
N TYR A 521 -20.04 -0.10 -18.01
CA TYR A 521 -19.70 1.31 -18.25
C TYR A 521 -20.73 1.97 -19.18
N ARG A 522 -21.41 3.00 -18.69
CA ARG A 522 -22.38 3.81 -19.44
C ARG A 522 -21.83 5.21 -19.68
N THR A 523 -22.18 5.77 -20.84
CA THR A 523 -21.94 7.18 -21.17
C THR A 523 -23.01 8.07 -20.52
N LEU A 524 -22.77 9.39 -20.40
CA LEU A 524 -23.73 10.35 -19.81
C LEU A 524 -25.12 10.33 -20.49
N ASN A 525 -25.19 9.88 -21.75
CA ASN A 525 -26.43 9.73 -22.52
C ASN A 525 -27.18 8.42 -22.23
N GLY A 526 -26.74 7.63 -21.25
CA GLY A 526 -27.40 6.38 -20.82
C GLY A 526 -27.16 5.19 -21.75
N TYR A 527 -26.37 5.35 -22.82
CA TYR A 527 -26.03 4.25 -23.74
C TYR A 527 -24.83 3.44 -23.21
N PRO A 528 -24.89 2.09 -23.27
CA PRO A 528 -23.76 1.24 -22.93
C PRO A 528 -22.60 1.50 -23.89
N ARG A 529 -21.38 1.65 -23.37
CA ARG A 529 -20.18 1.86 -24.20
C ARG A 529 -19.90 0.55 -24.95
N ALA A 530 -20.14 0.54 -26.26
CA ALA A 530 -19.81 -0.62 -27.10
C ALA A 530 -18.27 -0.76 -27.17
N PRO A 531 -17.70 -1.94 -26.87
CA PRO A 531 -16.26 -2.14 -27.04
C PRO A 531 -15.94 -2.12 -28.54
N LEU A 532 -14.92 -1.37 -28.98
CA LEU A 532 -14.47 -1.37 -30.37
C LEU A 532 -14.04 -2.79 -30.87
N GLN A 533 -13.84 -3.78 -29.98
CA GLN A 533 -13.30 -5.10 -30.36
C GLN A 533 -13.87 -6.33 -29.61
N LYS A 534 -14.82 -6.20 -28.66
CA LYS A 534 -15.38 -7.37 -27.91
C LYS A 534 -16.91 -7.37 -27.91
N LYS A 535 -17.51 -8.53 -28.23
CA LYS A 535 -18.97 -8.76 -28.22
C LYS A 535 -19.61 -8.79 -26.83
N ALA A 536 -18.84 -8.61 -25.75
CA ALA A 536 -19.32 -8.62 -24.37
C ALA A 536 -19.03 -7.26 -23.71
N PRO A 537 -20.01 -6.67 -23.02
CA PRO A 537 -19.85 -5.40 -22.35
C PRO A 537 -18.85 -5.49 -21.19
N ILE A 538 -18.07 -4.43 -20.97
CA ILE A 538 -17.09 -4.36 -19.88
C ILE A 538 -17.88 -4.07 -18.59
N ILE A 539 -18.00 -5.10 -17.74
CA ILE A 539 -18.64 -5.01 -16.43
C ILE A 539 -17.65 -4.43 -15.43
N ARG A 540 -18.09 -3.45 -14.64
CA ARG A 540 -17.32 -2.90 -13.53
C ARG A 540 -17.11 -3.96 -12.46
N GLN A 541 -15.87 -4.11 -12.03
CA GLN A 541 -15.51 -5.02 -10.95
C GLN A 541 -15.72 -4.40 -9.56
N ASN A 542 -15.94 -3.09 -9.49
CA ASN A 542 -16.16 -2.35 -8.25
C ASN A 542 -17.66 -2.25 -8.00
N SER A 543 -18.09 -2.66 -6.81
CA SER A 543 -19.48 -2.52 -6.40
C SER A 543 -19.61 -2.35 -4.90
N ALA A 544 -20.53 -1.48 -4.49
CA ALA A 544 -20.87 -1.29 -3.08
C ALA A 544 -21.53 -2.55 -2.53
N TYR A 545 -21.06 -3.06 -1.40
CA TYR A 545 -21.65 -4.22 -0.72
C TYR A 545 -22.29 -3.86 0.63
N MET A 546 -21.96 -2.70 1.20
CA MET A 546 -22.59 -2.19 2.41
C MET A 546 -22.70 -0.66 2.35
N LEU A 547 -23.85 -0.14 2.76
CA LEU A 547 -24.15 1.28 2.83
C LEU A 547 -24.46 1.66 4.28
N VAL A 548 -24.02 2.84 4.68
CA VAL A 548 -24.26 3.42 6.01
C VAL A 548 -24.97 4.74 5.84
N TYR A 549 -26.15 4.83 6.43
CA TYR A 549 -27.02 6.00 6.39
C TYR A 549 -27.22 6.55 7.81
N ILE A 550 -27.26 7.88 7.95
CA ILE A 550 -27.53 8.53 9.24
C ILE A 550 -28.79 9.38 9.12
N ARG A 551 -29.69 9.29 10.10
CA ARG A 551 -30.93 10.08 10.14
C ARG A 551 -30.62 11.57 10.23
N GLN A 552 -31.15 12.38 9.31
CA GLN A 552 -30.84 13.81 9.21
C GLN A 552 -31.12 14.59 10.50
N SER A 553 -32.21 14.27 11.22
CA SER A 553 -32.55 14.92 12.50
C SER A 553 -31.55 14.63 13.63
N ARG A 554 -30.72 13.58 13.46
CA ARG A 554 -29.78 13.09 14.48
C ARG A 554 -28.32 13.20 14.06
N VAL A 555 -28.03 13.66 12.84
CA VAL A 555 -26.65 13.82 12.33
C VAL A 555 -25.76 14.60 13.29
N GLU A 556 -26.25 15.69 13.89
CA GLU A 556 -25.46 16.51 14.83
C GLU A 556 -25.16 15.78 16.15
N LYS A 557 -26.05 14.90 16.60
CA LYS A 557 -25.84 14.03 17.77
C LYS A 557 -24.80 12.95 17.44
N ILE A 558 -24.93 12.30 16.28
CA ILE A 558 -24.12 11.16 15.87
C ILE A 558 -22.70 11.59 15.46
N LEU A 559 -22.58 12.64 14.66
CA LEU A 559 -21.31 13.17 14.13
C LEU A 559 -20.71 14.29 14.99
N ARG A 560 -21.09 14.37 16.28
CA ARG A 560 -20.54 15.36 17.22
C ARG A 560 -19.00 15.41 17.16
N PRO A 561 -18.36 16.59 17.05
CA PRO A 561 -16.91 16.67 17.05
C PRO A 561 -16.32 16.05 18.32
N VAL A 562 -15.37 15.12 18.15
CA VAL A 562 -14.66 14.50 19.27
C VAL A 562 -13.37 15.27 19.48
N THR A 563 -13.26 15.95 20.62
CA THR A 563 -12.01 16.63 21.02
C THR A 563 -10.95 15.61 21.42
N GLN A 564 -9.68 16.01 21.40
CA GLN A 564 -8.58 15.15 21.88
C GLN A 564 -8.73 14.80 23.38
N ASP A 565 -9.34 15.70 24.16
CA ASP A 565 -9.64 15.50 25.58
C ASP A 565 -10.72 14.45 25.87
N ALA A 566 -11.44 13.98 24.84
CA ALA A 566 -12.47 12.96 25.01
C ALA A 566 -11.87 11.56 25.25
N ALA A 567 -10.59 11.35 24.91
CA ALA A 567 -9.92 10.09 25.19
C ALA A 567 -9.57 9.98 26.69
N PRO A 568 -9.73 8.81 27.32
CA PRO A 568 -9.34 8.57 28.70
C PRO A 568 -7.86 8.88 28.97
N LYS A 569 -7.57 9.56 30.07
CA LYS A 569 -6.19 9.97 30.44
C LYS A 569 -5.24 8.78 30.56
N HIS A 570 -5.70 7.65 31.09
CA HIS A 570 -4.87 6.44 31.22
C HIS A 570 -4.41 5.88 29.87
N LEU A 571 -5.17 6.11 28.79
CA LEU A 571 -4.74 5.77 27.43
C LEU A 571 -3.70 6.78 26.92
N GLN A 572 -3.93 8.08 27.13
CA GLN A 572 -3.00 9.14 26.73
C GLN A 572 -1.62 8.94 27.36
N ASP A 573 -1.56 8.81 28.69
CA ASP A 573 -0.31 8.62 29.45
C ASP A 573 0.47 7.38 28.94
N ARG A 574 -0.24 6.27 28.69
CA ARG A 574 0.36 5.04 28.17
C ARG A 574 0.91 5.18 26.76
N PHE A 575 0.19 5.86 25.88
CA PHE A 575 0.67 6.10 24.52
C PHE A 575 1.85 7.05 24.49
N GLU A 576 1.88 8.06 25.37
CA GLU A 576 3.04 8.92 25.54
C GLU A 576 4.26 8.12 26.01
N GLU A 577 4.10 7.23 26.99
CA GLU A 577 5.15 6.30 27.45
C GLU A 577 5.64 5.38 26.31
N GLU A 578 4.72 4.76 25.57
CA GLU A 578 5.05 3.88 24.44
C GLU A 578 5.76 4.63 23.31
N THR A 579 5.31 5.84 22.99
CA THR A 579 5.89 6.70 21.96
C THR A 579 7.29 7.14 22.38
N ALA A 580 7.47 7.59 23.62
CA ALA A 580 8.77 7.95 24.16
C ALA A 580 9.75 6.77 24.16
N LEU A 581 9.28 5.55 24.49
CA LEU A 581 10.11 4.35 24.43
C LEU A 581 10.49 3.98 22.99
N LYS A 582 9.55 4.12 22.04
CA LYS A 582 9.81 3.86 20.62
C LYS A 582 10.79 4.87 20.04
N GLU A 583 10.64 6.15 20.37
CA GLU A 583 11.58 7.21 19.99
C GLU A 583 12.95 6.98 20.60
N ALA A 584 13.03 6.58 21.87
CA ALA A 584 14.29 6.20 22.52
C ALA A 584 14.94 5.03 21.79
N ARG A 585 14.20 3.96 21.49
CA ARG A 585 14.72 2.80 20.75
C ARG A 585 15.14 3.16 19.32
N ALA A 586 14.37 3.99 18.62
CA ALA A 586 14.72 4.46 17.28
C ALA A 586 15.97 5.34 17.30
N LYS A 587 16.11 6.19 18.32
CA LYS A 587 17.32 6.98 18.55
C LYS A 587 18.51 6.06 18.87
N GLU A 588 18.34 5.07 19.72
CA GLU A 588 19.36 4.05 20.01
C GLU A 588 19.77 3.28 18.76
N GLN A 589 18.82 2.91 17.88
CA GLN A 589 19.13 2.23 16.62
C GLN A 589 19.87 3.14 15.63
N LYS A 590 19.44 4.41 15.47
CA LYS A 590 20.14 5.41 14.67
C LYS A 590 21.56 5.64 15.20
N GLU A 591 21.70 5.75 16.51
CA GLU A 591 23.00 5.86 17.17
C GLU A 591 23.82 4.59 16.96
N ALA A 592 23.26 3.40 17.13
CA ALA A 592 23.94 2.13 16.91
C ALA A 592 24.44 1.99 15.47
N HIS A 593 23.67 2.44 14.47
CA HIS A 593 24.07 2.42 13.06
C HIS A 593 25.31 3.30 12.78
N LEU A 594 25.53 4.36 13.55
CA LEU A 594 26.73 5.21 13.45
C LEU A 594 28.00 4.50 13.94
N TYR A 595 27.88 3.41 14.69
CA TYR A 595 29.01 2.64 15.20
C TYR A 595 29.13 1.29 14.48
N MET A 596 30.33 0.75 14.48
CA MET A 596 30.61 -0.62 14.07
C MET A 596 31.59 -1.26 15.04
N MET A 597 31.60 -2.58 15.06
CA MET A 597 32.55 -3.34 15.86
C MET A 597 33.78 -3.69 15.01
N ALA A 598 34.97 -3.45 15.56
CA ALA A 598 36.23 -3.89 14.98
C ALA A 598 36.90 -4.91 15.90
N LYS A 599 37.24 -6.09 15.37
CA LYS A 599 37.97 -7.15 16.07
C LYS A 599 39.42 -7.13 15.63
N VAL A 600 40.30 -6.77 16.55
CA VAL A 600 41.72 -6.56 16.30
C VAL A 600 42.53 -7.66 16.97
N VAL A 601 43.30 -8.40 16.17
CA VAL A 601 44.17 -9.47 16.63
C VAL A 601 45.59 -8.92 16.77
N THR A 602 46.17 -9.11 17.96
CA THR A 602 47.51 -8.65 18.28
C THR A 602 48.54 -9.79 18.22
N PRO A 603 49.85 -9.48 18.14
CA PRO A 603 50.90 -10.49 18.22
C PRO A 603 50.86 -11.32 19.51
N GLU A 604 50.38 -10.73 20.61
CA GLU A 604 50.21 -11.42 21.89
C GLU A 604 49.06 -12.42 21.85
N SER A 605 47.91 -12.02 21.29
CA SER A 605 46.77 -12.92 21.06
C SER A 605 47.17 -14.13 20.21
N PHE A 606 47.96 -13.91 19.14
CA PHE A 606 48.45 -15.00 18.28
C PHE A 606 49.43 -15.94 18.97
N LYS A 607 50.32 -15.40 19.82
CA LYS A 607 51.32 -16.20 20.53
C LYS A 607 50.68 -17.22 21.47
N ASN A 608 49.54 -16.88 22.04
CA ASN A 608 48.79 -17.72 22.98
C ASN A 608 47.80 -18.67 22.28
N TYR A 609 47.61 -18.56 20.96
CA TYR A 609 46.63 -19.35 20.22
C TYR A 609 47.20 -20.64 19.60
N GLY A 610 46.79 -21.78 20.15
CA GLY A 610 47.23 -23.12 19.72
C GLY A 610 46.49 -23.75 18.52
N GLY A 611 45.43 -23.12 18.00
CA GLY A 611 44.60 -23.67 16.93
C GLY A 611 45.13 -23.46 15.50
N THR A 612 44.34 -23.79 14.49
CA THR A 612 44.73 -23.75 13.06
C THR A 612 44.88 -22.34 12.50
N ASP A 613 44.08 -21.39 12.97
CA ASP A 613 44.06 -20.00 12.49
C ASP A 613 44.86 -19.03 13.39
N MET A 614 44.64 -17.73 13.22
CA MET A 614 45.33 -16.67 13.98
C MET A 614 44.74 -16.49 15.39
N CYS A 615 43.42 -16.61 15.53
CA CYS A 615 42.70 -16.59 16.80
C CYS A 615 41.30 -17.22 16.64
N SER A 616 40.59 -17.41 17.74
CA SER A 616 39.15 -17.70 17.72
C SER A 616 38.36 -16.39 17.78
N PHE A 617 37.59 -16.07 16.73
CA PHE A 617 36.81 -14.82 16.65
C PHE A 617 35.50 -14.84 17.44
N GLU A 618 35.15 -16.00 18.00
CA GLU A 618 33.94 -16.24 18.81
C GLU A 618 34.25 -16.33 20.32
N SER A 619 35.52 -16.42 20.71
CA SER A 619 35.94 -16.45 22.12
C SER A 619 35.74 -15.07 22.79
N ASN A 620 35.29 -15.07 24.04
CA ASN A 620 35.13 -13.84 24.83
C ASN A 620 36.51 -13.31 25.30
N PRO A 621 36.85 -12.03 25.00
CA PRO A 621 38.11 -11.39 25.42
C PRO A 621 38.41 -11.45 26.92
N ASP A 622 37.39 -11.50 27.77
CA ASP A 622 37.56 -11.49 29.22
C ASP A 622 37.95 -12.87 29.79
N THR A 623 37.72 -13.95 29.03
CA THR A 623 37.97 -15.33 29.47
C THR A 623 39.13 -16.00 28.74
N ASP A 624 39.43 -15.56 27.52
CA ASP A 624 40.44 -16.17 26.66
C ASP A 624 41.48 -15.11 26.24
N VAL A 625 42.70 -15.27 26.73
CA VAL A 625 43.84 -14.37 26.43
C VAL A 625 44.23 -14.43 24.95
N ALA A 626 43.77 -15.43 24.20
CA ALA A 626 43.99 -15.58 22.77
C ALA A 626 42.87 -14.96 21.89
N ALA A 627 41.82 -14.40 22.49
CA ALA A 627 40.71 -13.77 21.76
C ALA A 627 41.10 -12.40 21.15
N PRO A 628 40.46 -11.98 20.05
CA PRO A 628 40.65 -10.66 19.46
C PRO A 628 40.09 -9.56 20.37
N LYS A 629 40.81 -8.44 20.47
CA LYS A 629 40.34 -7.27 21.22
C LYS A 629 39.25 -6.57 20.40
N SER A 630 38.09 -6.32 21.01
CA SER A 630 36.92 -5.75 20.34
C SER A 630 36.81 -4.26 20.63
N TYR A 631 36.67 -3.45 19.58
CA TYR A 631 36.53 -1.99 19.65
C TYR A 631 35.20 -1.57 19.06
N ARG A 632 34.44 -0.73 19.79
CA ARG A 632 33.25 -0.05 19.26
C ARG A 632 33.68 1.31 18.71
N ILE A 633 33.64 1.48 17.39
CA ILE A 633 34.19 2.65 16.69
C ILE A 633 33.13 3.31 15.81
N ARG A 634 33.23 4.63 15.61
CA ARG A 634 32.35 5.36 14.69
C ARG A 634 32.74 5.05 13.26
N ARG A 635 31.75 4.84 12.38
CA ARG A 635 31.97 4.58 10.95
C ARG A 635 32.73 5.71 10.24
N SER A 636 32.45 6.95 10.65
CA SER A 636 33.08 8.18 10.13
C SER A 636 34.47 8.47 10.69
N MET A 637 34.94 7.71 11.68
CA MET A 637 36.29 7.86 12.22
C MET A 637 37.32 7.55 11.12
N THR A 638 38.41 8.30 11.06
CA THR A 638 39.48 8.00 10.10
C THR A 638 40.31 6.82 10.56
N MET A 639 40.91 6.10 9.62
CA MET A 639 41.78 4.98 9.99
C MET A 639 43.04 5.43 10.73
N GLU A 640 43.48 6.68 10.51
CA GLU A 640 44.57 7.30 11.26
C GLU A 640 44.23 7.41 12.76
N GLU A 641 43.07 7.99 13.09
CA GLU A 641 42.59 8.10 14.47
C GLU A 641 42.42 6.72 15.11
N PHE A 642 41.84 5.76 14.36
CA PHE A 642 41.64 4.41 14.87
C PHE A 642 42.98 3.68 15.10
N SER A 643 43.94 3.87 14.21
CA SER A 643 45.30 3.33 14.39
C SER A 643 45.99 3.92 15.62
N ALA A 644 45.80 5.22 15.89
CA ALA A 644 46.34 5.86 17.08
C ALA A 644 45.72 5.30 18.37
N GLN A 645 44.42 5.01 18.36
CA GLN A 645 43.72 4.38 19.47
C GLN A 645 44.25 2.96 19.73
N ILE A 646 44.39 2.13 18.67
CA ILE A 646 44.96 0.77 18.80
C ILE A 646 46.40 0.83 19.30
N ALA A 647 47.21 1.79 18.81
CA ALA A 647 48.61 1.93 19.20
C ALA A 647 48.74 2.31 20.69
N ALA A 648 47.93 3.25 21.16
CA ALA A 648 47.87 3.65 22.57
C ALA A 648 47.49 2.46 23.47
N ASP A 649 46.50 1.67 23.05
CA ASP A 649 46.01 0.49 23.77
C ASP A 649 47.04 -0.64 23.88
N ILE A 650 47.97 -0.74 22.92
CA ILE A 650 49.06 -1.73 22.88
C ILE A 650 50.37 -1.14 23.47
N GLY A 651 50.38 0.15 23.85
CA GLY A 651 51.56 0.84 24.37
C GLY A 651 52.67 1.05 23.34
N GLN A 652 52.30 1.28 22.07
CA GLN A 652 53.21 1.54 20.95
C GLN A 652 52.96 2.92 20.33
N ASP A 653 53.94 3.41 19.56
CA ASP A 653 53.76 4.62 18.75
C ASP A 653 52.91 4.30 17.49
N PRO A 654 51.94 5.13 17.11
CA PRO A 654 51.12 4.94 15.90
C PRO A 654 51.91 4.67 14.63
N LYS A 655 53.11 5.27 14.48
CA LYS A 655 54.00 5.07 13.31
C LYS A 655 54.70 3.72 13.32
N ARG A 656 54.62 2.98 14.41
CA ARG A 656 55.26 1.66 14.60
C ARG A 656 54.28 0.51 14.48
N ILE A 657 53.01 0.76 14.20
CA ILE A 657 52.06 -0.32 13.92
C ILE A 657 51.69 -0.33 12.45
N ARG A 658 51.40 -1.52 11.92
CA ARG A 658 50.75 -1.66 10.61
C ARG A 658 49.52 -2.54 10.73
N LEU A 659 48.42 -2.09 10.14
CA LEU A 659 47.14 -2.77 10.17
C LEU A 659 46.97 -3.58 8.88
N TRP A 660 46.54 -4.84 9.02
CA TRP A 660 46.28 -5.76 7.92
C TRP A 660 44.80 -6.16 7.94
N LEU A 661 44.14 -6.07 6.79
CA LEU A 661 42.79 -6.58 6.61
C LEU A 661 42.81 -8.11 6.63
N MET A 662 41.87 -8.70 7.37
CA MET A 662 41.70 -10.15 7.39
C MET A 662 40.51 -10.57 6.55
N VAL A 663 40.69 -11.60 5.72
CA VAL A 663 39.68 -12.10 4.80
C VAL A 663 39.39 -13.57 5.04
N ASN A 664 38.15 -13.97 4.76
CA ASN A 664 37.73 -15.37 4.75
C ASN A 664 38.12 -15.99 3.41
N ARG A 665 38.95 -17.03 3.45
CA ARG A 665 39.34 -17.81 2.26
C ARG A 665 38.30 -18.89 1.94
N GLN A 666 38.31 -19.40 0.71
CA GLN A 666 37.39 -20.45 0.24
C GLN A 666 37.41 -21.72 1.11
N ASN A 667 38.55 -22.01 1.75
CA ASN A 667 38.73 -23.13 2.68
C ASN A 667 38.25 -22.85 4.12
N ARG A 668 37.42 -21.81 4.32
CA ARG A 668 36.88 -21.38 5.63
C ARG A 668 37.93 -20.94 6.66
N THR A 669 39.14 -20.58 6.23
CA THR A 669 40.17 -20.00 7.13
C THR A 669 40.20 -18.47 7.05
N VAL A 670 40.50 -17.82 8.17
CA VAL A 670 40.59 -16.35 8.27
C VAL A 670 42.05 -15.93 8.34
N ARG A 671 42.53 -15.17 7.36
CA ARG A 671 43.96 -14.79 7.27
C ARG A 671 44.17 -13.33 6.92
N PRO A 672 45.26 -12.70 7.39
CA PRO A 672 45.71 -11.41 6.89
C PRO A 672 45.95 -11.49 5.37
N ASP A 673 45.46 -10.50 4.63
CA ASP A 673 45.57 -10.43 3.18
C ASP A 673 46.36 -9.20 2.75
N GLN A 674 45.76 -8.00 2.87
CA GLN A 674 46.38 -6.76 2.42
C GLN A 674 46.68 -5.81 3.58
N PRO A 675 47.86 -5.16 3.59
CA PRO A 675 48.15 -4.09 4.53
C PRO A 675 47.39 -2.83 4.13
N ILE A 676 46.87 -2.11 5.12
CA ILE A 676 46.28 -0.79 4.95
C ILE A 676 47.43 0.22 4.86
N MET A 677 47.72 0.68 3.65
CA MET A 677 48.83 1.61 3.36
C MET A 677 48.42 3.07 3.46
N ASP A 678 47.15 3.35 3.16
CA ASP A 678 46.55 4.69 3.22
C ASP A 678 45.58 4.72 4.40
N LEU A 679 45.83 5.63 5.34
CA LEU A 679 45.06 5.80 6.58
C LEU A 679 44.11 7.01 6.52
N THR A 680 44.10 7.73 5.40
CA THR A 680 43.20 8.87 5.17
C THR A 680 41.72 8.48 5.03
N PRO A 681 41.34 7.32 4.46
CA PRO A 681 39.93 6.94 4.34
C PRO A 681 39.28 6.68 5.70
N THR A 682 37.95 6.78 5.73
CA THR A 682 37.16 6.38 6.90
C THR A 682 37.17 4.86 7.10
N VAL A 683 36.88 4.42 8.32
CA VAL A 683 36.75 2.99 8.64
C VAL A 683 35.68 2.34 7.75
N GLU A 684 34.59 3.04 7.45
CA GLU A 684 33.52 2.55 6.57
C GLU A 684 33.98 2.33 5.13
N GLU A 685 34.74 3.27 4.56
CA GLU A 685 35.30 3.12 3.22
C GLU A 685 36.27 1.93 3.13
N ILE A 686 37.07 1.70 4.17
CA ILE A 686 37.99 0.57 4.24
C ILE A 686 37.22 -0.76 4.41
N TYR A 687 36.17 -0.76 5.23
CA TYR A 687 35.30 -1.92 5.40
C TYR A 687 34.59 -2.28 4.08
N ALA A 688 34.06 -1.29 3.35
CA ALA A 688 33.42 -1.48 2.05
C ALA A 688 34.37 -1.99 0.96
N ARG A 689 35.66 -1.58 1.01
CA ARG A 689 36.71 -2.07 0.10
C ARG A 689 37.22 -3.47 0.47
N SER A 690 36.96 -3.94 1.68
CA SER A 690 37.38 -5.26 2.12
C SER A 690 36.46 -6.34 1.54
N ALA A 691 37.02 -7.40 0.95
CA ALA A 691 36.25 -8.51 0.38
C ALA A 691 35.52 -9.39 1.44
N ALA A 692 35.36 -8.89 2.66
CA ALA A 692 34.80 -9.59 3.81
C ALA A 692 33.28 -9.40 3.93
N HIS A 693 32.53 -9.56 2.84
CA HIS A 693 31.07 -9.34 2.76
C HIS A 693 30.19 -10.32 3.58
N ARG A 694 30.73 -11.01 4.58
CA ARG A 694 29.99 -12.01 5.37
C ARG A 694 30.01 -11.79 6.88
N ASP A 695 30.75 -10.82 7.40
CA ASP A 695 30.80 -10.57 8.85
C ASP A 695 30.46 -9.12 9.19
N SER A 696 29.67 -8.93 10.25
CA SER A 696 29.19 -7.62 10.71
C SER A 696 30.27 -6.77 11.40
N ALA A 697 31.44 -7.35 11.66
CA ALA A 697 32.58 -6.69 12.31
C ALA A 697 33.81 -6.59 11.39
N LEU A 698 34.53 -5.47 11.46
CA LEU A 698 35.80 -5.27 10.76
C LEU A 698 36.90 -6.09 11.45
N ARG A 699 37.52 -7.02 10.73
CA ARG A 699 38.58 -7.89 11.27
C ARG A 699 39.97 -7.40 10.84
N LEU A 700 40.81 -7.08 11.82
CA LEU A 700 42.16 -6.56 11.59
C LEU A 700 43.24 -7.38 12.31
N TRP A 701 44.43 -7.42 11.70
CA TRP A 701 45.66 -7.91 12.32
C TRP A 701 46.64 -6.75 12.52
N VAL A 702 47.24 -6.65 13.70
CA VAL A 702 48.25 -5.63 14.02
C VAL A 702 49.65 -6.23 13.91
N GLU A 703 50.46 -5.66 13.03
CA GLU A 703 51.89 -5.93 12.92
C GLU A 703 52.67 -4.91 13.76
N VAL A 704 53.53 -5.39 14.66
CA VAL A 704 54.42 -4.58 15.52
C VAL A 704 55.87 -5.03 15.30
N PRO A 705 56.84 -4.12 15.04
CA PRO A 705 58.24 -4.46 14.84
C PRO A 705 58.88 -4.91 16.17
N MET A 706 59.71 -5.97 16.13
CA MET A 706 60.44 -6.45 17.30
C MET A 706 61.45 -5.41 17.80
N ARG A 707 61.53 -5.22 19.13
CA ARG A 707 62.57 -4.42 19.79
C ARG A 707 63.94 -5.12 19.65
N SER A 708 64.73 -4.74 18.66
CA SER A 708 66.16 -5.04 18.61
C SER A 708 66.94 -3.98 19.41
N ARG A 709 67.86 -4.40 20.31
CA ARG A 709 68.80 -3.51 21.02
C ARG A 709 69.85 -2.97 20.04
N ARG A 710 69.45 -2.02 19.19
CA ARG A 710 70.22 -0.96 18.50
C ARG A 710 69.39 -0.53 17.29
N MET A 711 69.18 0.78 17.17
CA MET A 711 68.37 1.51 16.20
C MET A 711 66.85 1.38 16.30
N GLU A 712 66.20 2.54 16.39
CA GLU A 712 64.77 2.73 16.17
C GLU A 712 64.45 2.33 14.73
N MET A 713 63.75 1.21 14.53
CA MET A 713 63.28 0.80 13.20
C MET A 713 61.76 0.90 13.14
N SER A 714 61.27 1.59 12.10
CA SER A 714 59.90 1.52 11.59
C SER A 714 59.67 0.19 10.86
N PRO A 715 58.43 -0.32 10.75
CA PRO A 715 58.15 -1.49 9.93
C PRO A 715 58.66 -1.29 8.48
N GLY A 716 59.29 -2.31 7.89
CA GLY A 716 59.95 -2.21 6.58
C GLY A 716 58.99 -1.82 5.45
N ARG A 717 59.45 -1.10 4.42
CA ARG A 717 58.62 -0.73 3.26
C ARG A 717 58.24 -1.98 2.46
N HIS A 718 56.96 -2.37 2.48
CA HIS A 718 56.40 -3.39 1.59
C HIS A 718 55.87 -2.76 0.30
N SER A 719 56.28 -3.26 -0.86
CA SER A 719 55.61 -2.96 -2.14
C SER A 719 54.63 -4.09 -2.48
N LYS A 720 53.42 -3.75 -2.96
CA LYS A 720 52.37 -4.71 -3.35
C LYS A 720 52.83 -5.74 -4.40
N ALA A 721 53.90 -5.46 -5.16
CA ALA A 721 54.30 -6.25 -6.31
C ALA A 721 55.42 -7.29 -6.06
N SER A 722 56.07 -7.32 -4.87
CA SER A 722 57.33 -8.12 -4.74
C SER A 722 57.65 -8.71 -3.36
N GLN A 723 56.77 -8.63 -2.36
CA GLN A 723 57.05 -9.16 -1.01
C GLN A 723 55.88 -9.95 -0.43
N MET A 724 56.18 -11.08 0.23
CA MET A 724 55.21 -11.99 0.85
C MET A 724 55.43 -12.06 2.36
N ALA A 725 54.37 -11.94 3.16
CA ALA A 725 54.40 -12.14 4.60
C ALA A 725 53.96 -13.58 4.95
N LEU A 726 54.72 -14.26 5.82
CA LEU A 726 54.45 -15.63 6.26
C LEU A 726 54.36 -15.70 7.79
N SER A 727 53.28 -16.30 8.31
CA SER A 727 53.14 -16.62 9.74
C SER A 727 53.73 -18.00 10.02
N LEU A 728 54.64 -18.11 10.98
CA LEU A 728 55.31 -19.36 11.38
C LEU A 728 54.78 -19.84 12.74
N LYS A 729 54.36 -21.10 12.84
CA LYS A 729 54.11 -21.80 14.11
C LYS A 729 55.12 -22.94 14.24
N ALA A 730 55.85 -22.97 15.36
CA ALA A 730 56.76 -24.06 15.68
C ALA A 730 56.08 -25.02 16.66
N THR A 731 55.86 -26.27 16.24
CA THR A 731 55.24 -27.29 17.09
C THR A 731 56.33 -28.05 17.86
N SER A 732 56.34 -27.94 19.18
CA SER A 732 57.21 -28.75 20.03
C SER A 732 56.50 -30.04 20.45
N TYR A 733 57.04 -31.19 20.05
CA TYR A 733 56.52 -32.51 20.44
C TYR A 733 56.76 -32.84 21.92
N SER A 734 57.69 -32.16 22.61
CA SER A 734 58.01 -32.42 24.02
C SER A 734 57.00 -31.80 25.01
N SER A 735 56.19 -30.84 24.55
CA SER A 735 55.14 -30.19 25.36
C SER A 735 53.75 -30.80 25.16
N CYS A 736 53.53 -31.54 24.07
CA CYS A 736 52.27 -32.27 23.84
C CYS A 736 52.19 -33.61 24.59
N SER A 737 53.31 -34.09 25.17
CA SER A 737 53.41 -35.41 25.80
C SER A 737 52.87 -35.53 27.22
N ASN A 738 52.35 -34.45 27.83
CA ASN A 738 51.82 -34.48 29.20
C ASN A 738 50.28 -34.57 29.31
N THR A 739 49.57 -34.89 28.22
CA THR A 739 48.10 -35.06 28.26
C THR A 739 47.62 -36.40 27.69
N LEU A 740 48.50 -37.39 27.61
CA LEU A 740 48.17 -38.78 27.27
C LEU A 740 48.40 -39.68 28.49
N MET A 741 47.57 -39.53 29.53
CA MET A 741 47.35 -40.60 30.48
C MET A 741 45.87 -40.78 30.81
N SER A 742 45.40 -41.99 30.49
CA SER A 742 44.22 -42.70 30.98
C SER A 742 42.84 -42.28 30.43
N LYS A 743 42.29 -43.11 29.54
CA LYS A 743 41.15 -44.00 29.85
C LYS A 743 40.86 -45.01 28.71
N PRO A 744 40.21 -46.15 29.04
CA PRO A 744 40.41 -47.43 28.37
C PRO A 744 39.47 -47.67 27.18
N LYS A 745 39.91 -48.59 26.32
CA LYS A 745 39.13 -49.22 25.24
C LYS A 745 37.98 -50.08 25.82
N HIS A 746 36.76 -49.86 25.34
CA HIS A 746 35.71 -50.87 25.16
C HIS A 746 34.87 -50.43 23.95
N SER A 747 35.12 -51.02 22.78
CA SER A 747 34.37 -52.14 22.16
C SER A 747 32.91 -51.79 21.85
N THR A 748 32.69 -51.59 20.56
CA THR A 748 31.43 -51.64 19.83
C THR A 748 30.51 -52.79 20.24
N ALA A 749 29.25 -52.45 20.49
CA ALA A 749 28.07 -53.14 19.98
C ALA A 749 27.01 -52.06 19.68
#